data_AF-A0A1R4EGD4-F1
#
_entry.id   AF-A0A1R4EGD4-F1
#
_cell.length_a   1.000
_cell.length_b   1.000
_cell.length_c   1.000
_cell.angle_alpha   90.00
_cell.angle_beta   90.00
_cell.angle_gamma   90.00
#
_symmetry.space_group_name_H-M   'P 1'
#
loop_
_entity.id
_entity.type
_entity.pdbx_description
1 polymer ?
#
loop_
_entity_poly.entity_id
_entity_poly.type
_entity_poly.pdbx_seq_one_letter_code
_entity_poly.pdbx_strand_id
1 'polypeptide(L)'
;MKQATALDILKTGKNVFLTGSAGSGKTYTLNEYIHYLRARRVPVATTASTGIAATHMNGITIHSWSGIGIKDELSERDLANLSRKKILKDRLRETAVLIIDEISMLHAKQLNAVNQVLKHMRQSDEPFGGIQVVVAGDFFQLPPVGSRGETNREKFAFMSEAWLEAGFKICYLTEQHRQNTDEKKDAINLDSILNQIRGEEGVSFEAIEALQNTFYQDVDINRTRLFTHNVNVNKINEHELALLNGETVTYNAIAHGDNKLVETLKKSVRTSDELTLKVGAKVMFIKNNNELGVSNGTMGELVGFTTIKPLKSSSDRSAISDDSEYDDIEDEATDGADDETDDTIVAIDGEDEPESKALVSTDRYPIIKLNNGRQVIAEGEEWIVEDENGEILASYTQIPLTLAWAITIHKSQGMTLDAAEIDLSKTFELGQGYVALSRLKSLEGLKLLGMNDLSLRLDPLARGADSRFKVLSSEAEQAFEEIEADVLEEAHHRFVLVSGGTLNKSQIEAFEKSLKNRKKKQAQMLAQKDKLSNQLNDHSDSTLMTTKLLLEESLTIAEIAESRGLAQSTIMGHIARLKRKHPDLNCEHLRPDVLTLDKVSEAVEAIVAEADPNNFQAQPNVESTGTAASTKQAMNPFTKDSIKLRPIYEYLKEQIDYNTIRLALIFID
;
A
#
# COMPACT_ATOMS: atom_id res chain seq x y z
N MET A 1 9.78 19.79 -22.17
CA MET A 1 10.96 18.96 -21.88
C MET A 1 10.67 17.47 -22.00
N LYS A 2 11.58 16.72 -22.62
CA LYS A 2 11.54 15.24 -22.67
C LYS A 2 12.03 14.62 -21.35
N GLN A 3 11.58 13.39 -21.06
CA GLN A 3 12.01 12.66 -19.87
C GLN A 3 13.53 12.44 -19.79
N ALA A 4 14.19 12.19 -20.93
CA ALA A 4 15.64 12.01 -20.99
C ALA A 4 16.40 13.27 -20.55
N THR A 5 16.00 14.45 -21.05
CA THR A 5 16.59 15.73 -20.65
C THR A 5 16.39 16.01 -19.16
N ALA A 6 15.19 15.74 -18.63
CA ALA A 6 14.91 15.89 -17.20
C ALA A 6 15.78 14.93 -16.35
N LEU A 7 15.98 13.70 -16.81
CA LEU A 7 16.84 12.72 -16.16
C LEU A 7 18.30 13.17 -16.13
N ASP A 8 18.80 13.79 -17.20
CA ASP A 8 20.17 14.30 -17.22
C ASP A 8 20.35 15.53 -16.32
N ILE A 9 19.35 16.41 -16.21
CA ILE A 9 19.34 17.49 -15.22
C ILE A 9 19.38 16.91 -13.80
N LEU A 10 18.56 15.91 -13.49
CA LEU A 10 18.54 15.25 -12.18
C LEU A 10 19.91 14.68 -11.79
N LYS A 11 20.63 14.07 -12.73
CA LYS A 11 21.97 13.51 -12.51
C LYS A 11 23.04 14.57 -12.21
N THR A 12 22.80 15.86 -12.48
CA THR A 12 23.75 16.94 -12.13
C THR A 12 23.74 17.31 -10.63
N GLY A 13 22.82 16.73 -9.85
CA GLY A 13 22.70 17.02 -8.41
C GLY A 13 21.95 18.31 -8.08
N LYS A 14 21.35 18.99 -9.08
CA LYS A 14 20.51 20.17 -8.83
C LYS A 14 19.21 19.76 -8.13
N ASN A 15 18.71 20.64 -7.26
CA ASN A 15 17.34 20.50 -6.77
C ASN A 15 16.38 20.66 -7.93
N VAL A 16 15.44 19.72 -8.09
CA VAL A 16 14.52 19.69 -9.24
C VAL A 16 13.08 19.64 -8.79
N PHE A 17 12.23 20.46 -9.42
CA PHE A 17 10.78 20.25 -9.44
C PHE A 17 10.39 19.62 -10.77
N LEU A 18 10.02 18.34 -10.75
CA LEU A 18 9.53 17.59 -11.89
C LEU A 18 8.01 17.70 -11.97
N THR A 19 7.49 18.39 -12.98
CA THR A 19 6.06 18.65 -13.15
C THR A 19 5.59 18.27 -14.56
N GLY A 20 4.29 18.30 -14.77
CA GLY A 20 3.63 17.98 -16.03
C GLY A 20 2.23 17.43 -15.79
N SER A 21 1.48 17.26 -16.87
CA SER A 21 0.11 16.73 -16.80
C SER A 21 0.02 15.33 -16.22
N ALA A 22 -1.16 14.97 -15.72
CA ALA A 22 -1.44 13.58 -15.35
C ALA A 22 -1.20 12.66 -16.56
N GLY A 23 -0.36 11.64 -16.40
CA GLY A 23 0.05 10.76 -17.50
C GLY A 23 1.39 11.11 -18.16
N SER A 24 2.06 12.21 -17.75
CA SER A 24 3.29 12.67 -18.41
C SER A 24 4.57 11.87 -18.13
N GLY A 25 4.46 10.80 -17.34
CA GLY A 25 5.59 9.93 -16.98
C GLY A 25 6.48 10.43 -15.84
N LYS A 26 6.04 11.39 -15.01
CA LYS A 26 6.78 11.86 -13.81
C LYS A 26 7.33 10.71 -12.95
N THR A 27 6.44 9.81 -12.50
CA THR A 27 6.82 8.66 -11.65
C THR A 27 7.77 7.71 -12.37
N TYR A 28 7.65 7.56 -13.69
CA TYR A 28 8.57 6.76 -14.51
C TYR A 28 9.98 7.39 -14.51
N THR A 29 10.09 8.69 -14.78
CA THR A 29 11.37 9.42 -14.72
C THR A 29 12.01 9.35 -13.33
N LEU A 30 11.23 9.48 -12.26
CA LEU A 30 11.74 9.30 -10.90
C LEU A 30 12.27 7.89 -10.66
N ASN A 31 11.57 6.86 -11.12
CA ASN A 31 12.01 5.47 -10.96
C ASN A 31 13.30 5.18 -11.71
N GLU A 32 13.46 5.71 -12.93
CA GLU A 32 14.72 5.63 -13.68
C GLU A 32 15.87 6.33 -12.94
N TYR A 33 15.60 7.50 -12.34
CA TYR A 33 16.59 8.22 -11.54
C TYR A 33 16.97 7.47 -10.25
N ILE A 34 15.98 6.93 -9.53
CA ILE A 34 16.20 6.09 -8.34
C ILE A 34 17.04 4.87 -8.69
N HIS A 35 16.76 4.24 -9.83
CA HIS A 35 17.55 3.11 -10.32
C HIS A 35 19.00 3.52 -10.60
N TYR A 36 19.20 4.64 -11.29
CA TYR A 36 20.52 5.23 -11.56
C TYR A 36 21.34 5.45 -10.26
N LEU A 37 20.69 6.02 -9.23
CA LEU A 37 21.31 6.30 -7.93
C LEU A 37 21.66 5.02 -7.17
N ARG A 38 20.71 4.07 -7.06
CA ARG A 38 20.91 2.79 -6.36
C ARG A 38 22.00 1.95 -7.00
N ALA A 39 22.06 1.91 -8.33
CA ALA A 39 23.12 1.21 -9.06
C ALA A 39 24.52 1.77 -8.73
N ARG A 40 24.59 3.05 -8.36
CA ARG A 40 25.82 3.76 -7.95
C ARG A 40 25.94 3.89 -6.44
N ARG A 41 25.12 3.18 -5.66
CA ARG A 41 25.12 3.20 -4.19
C ARG A 41 24.97 4.59 -3.56
N VAL A 42 24.38 5.55 -4.29
CA VAL A 42 24.06 6.86 -3.72
C VAL A 42 22.88 6.70 -2.75
N PRO A 43 22.99 7.14 -1.48
CA PRO A 43 21.91 7.03 -0.50
C PRO A 43 20.71 7.91 -0.91
N VAL A 44 19.62 7.26 -1.31
CA VAL A 44 18.38 7.92 -1.76
C VAL A 44 17.20 7.58 -0.85
N ALA A 45 16.52 8.61 -0.37
CA ALA A 45 15.26 8.50 0.35
C ALA A 45 14.09 8.73 -0.61
N THR A 46 13.26 7.70 -0.80
CA THR A 46 12.05 7.77 -1.62
C THR A 46 10.85 8.02 -0.73
N THR A 47 10.21 9.18 -0.90
CA THR A 47 9.05 9.59 -0.09
C THR A 47 7.91 10.13 -0.94
N ALA A 48 6.73 10.23 -0.34
CA ALA A 48 5.60 10.95 -0.92
C ALA A 48 4.74 11.63 0.15
N SER A 49 3.84 12.51 -0.28
CA SER A 49 2.90 13.21 0.60
C SER A 49 1.84 12.30 1.24
N THR A 50 1.50 11.18 0.59
CA THR A 50 0.49 10.22 1.10
C THR A 50 1.01 8.78 1.08
N GLY A 51 0.40 7.92 1.91
CA GLY A 51 0.77 6.50 1.97
C GLY A 51 0.55 5.75 0.65
N ILE A 52 -0.46 6.13 -0.15
CA ILE A 52 -0.71 5.54 -1.49
C ILE A 52 0.48 5.78 -2.40
N ALA A 53 0.83 7.05 -2.57
CA ALA A 53 1.90 7.49 -3.45
C ALA A 53 3.25 6.93 -2.98
N ALA A 54 3.52 6.94 -1.67
CA ALA A 54 4.75 6.39 -1.11
C ALA A 54 4.91 4.91 -1.45
N THR A 55 3.81 4.15 -1.33
CA THR A 55 3.78 2.72 -1.64
C THR A 55 4.07 2.44 -3.12
N HIS A 56 3.62 3.30 -4.06
CA HIS A 56 3.92 3.15 -5.49
C HIS A 56 5.41 3.30 -5.82
N MET A 57 6.18 3.98 -4.97
CA MET A 57 7.63 4.18 -5.14
C MET A 57 8.47 3.26 -4.24
N ASN A 58 7.85 2.28 -3.57
CA ASN A 58 8.49 1.49 -2.51
C ASN A 58 9.18 2.38 -1.45
N GLY A 59 8.52 3.48 -1.10
CA GLY A 59 8.98 4.46 -0.14
C GLY A 59 8.06 4.55 1.09
N ILE A 60 8.32 5.54 1.92
CA ILE A 60 7.50 5.88 3.10
C ILE A 60 6.96 7.30 2.98
N THR A 61 6.01 7.70 3.83
CA THR A 61 5.53 9.09 3.81
C THR A 61 6.64 10.04 4.26
N ILE A 62 6.65 11.25 3.70
CA ILE A 62 7.63 12.28 4.08
C ILE A 62 7.56 12.62 5.57
N HIS A 63 6.37 12.57 6.17
CA HIS A 63 6.17 12.77 7.62
C HIS A 63 6.89 11.73 8.46
N SER A 64 6.81 10.45 8.07
CA SER A 64 7.45 9.34 8.77
C SER A 64 8.97 9.36 8.58
N TRP A 65 9.42 9.68 7.36
CA TRP A 65 10.84 9.76 7.04
C TRP A 65 11.55 10.92 7.75
N SER A 66 10.92 12.10 7.80
CA SER A 66 11.50 13.29 8.44
C SER A 66 11.32 13.31 9.96
N GLY A 67 10.36 12.55 10.50
CA GLY A 67 10.06 12.53 11.93
C GLY A 67 9.25 13.75 12.42
N ILE A 68 8.77 14.61 11.51
CA ILE A 68 7.98 15.81 11.87
C ILE A 68 6.59 15.47 12.42
N GLY A 69 6.11 14.24 12.15
CA GLY A 69 4.76 13.81 12.53
C GLY A 69 3.69 14.65 11.83
N ILE A 70 2.64 15.02 12.56
CA ILE A 70 1.53 15.85 12.05
C ILE A 70 1.65 17.33 12.45
N LYS A 71 2.83 17.76 12.89
CA LYS A 71 3.04 19.14 13.33
C LYS A 71 3.16 20.07 12.12
N ASP A 72 2.50 21.23 12.23
CA ASP A 72 2.63 22.30 11.23
C ASP A 72 3.86 23.16 11.48
N GLU A 73 4.33 23.26 12.72
CA GLU A 73 5.51 24.06 13.09
C GLU A 73 6.39 23.30 14.09
N LEU A 74 7.69 23.59 14.08
CA LEU A 74 8.69 22.98 14.96
C LEU A 74 9.37 24.05 15.80
N SER A 75 9.41 23.83 17.11
CA SER A 75 10.23 24.64 18.02
C SER A 75 11.67 24.11 18.11
N GLU A 76 12.59 24.93 18.60
CA GLU A 76 13.96 24.52 18.96
C GLU A 76 13.97 23.27 19.88
N ARG A 77 13.00 23.18 20.80
CA ARG A 77 12.86 22.02 21.68
C ARG A 77 12.46 20.77 20.91
N ASP A 78 11.60 20.90 19.90
CA ASP A 78 11.21 19.78 19.04
C ASP A 78 12.40 19.28 18.23
N LEU A 79 13.17 20.19 17.62
CA LEU A 79 14.40 19.85 16.89
C LEU A 79 15.42 19.15 17.80
N ALA A 80 15.65 19.68 19.00
CA ALA A 80 16.53 19.07 19.98
C ALA A 80 16.07 17.67 20.40
N ASN A 81 14.75 17.46 20.54
CA ASN A 81 14.19 16.14 20.85
C ASN A 81 14.35 15.18 19.67
N LEU A 82 14.15 15.63 18.43
CA LEU A 82 14.40 14.82 17.24
C LEU A 82 15.88 14.43 17.13
N SER A 83 16.80 15.35 17.43
CA SER A 83 18.26 15.11 17.39
C SER A 83 18.78 14.10 18.41
N ARG A 84 18.01 13.83 19.48
CA ARG A 84 18.33 12.75 20.43
C ARG A 84 18.03 11.37 19.88
N LYS A 85 17.20 11.31 18.84
CA LYS A 85 16.85 10.08 18.19
C LYS A 85 17.94 9.73 17.15
N LYS A 86 18.83 8.80 17.54
CA LYS A 86 20.03 8.41 16.80
C LYS A 86 19.73 7.86 15.40
N ILE A 87 18.79 6.94 15.21
CA ILE A 87 18.55 6.35 13.87
C ILE A 87 17.92 7.36 12.92
N LEU A 88 17.00 8.22 13.38
CA LEU A 88 16.49 9.33 12.57
C LEU A 88 17.63 10.25 12.19
N LYS A 89 18.47 10.64 13.16
CA LYS A 89 19.62 11.50 12.90
C LYS A 89 20.59 10.88 11.89
N ASP A 90 20.94 9.62 12.05
CA ASP A 90 21.86 8.90 11.17
C ASP A 90 21.24 8.76 9.77
N ARG A 91 19.98 8.32 9.65
CA ARG A 91 19.23 8.28 8.39
C ARG A 91 19.23 9.61 7.64
N LEU A 92 18.92 10.72 8.33
CA LEU A 92 18.86 12.05 7.73
C LEU A 92 20.26 12.60 7.38
N ARG A 93 21.31 12.22 8.13
CA ARG A 93 22.70 12.59 7.83
C ARG A 93 23.32 11.76 6.72
N GLU A 94 22.91 10.51 6.56
CA GLU A 94 23.42 9.62 5.50
C GLU A 94 22.72 9.85 4.16
N THR A 95 21.48 10.34 4.16
CA THR A 95 20.75 10.62 2.92
C THR A 95 21.47 11.69 2.10
N ALA A 96 21.73 11.40 0.83
CA ALA A 96 22.30 12.34 -0.13
C ALA A 96 21.23 12.91 -1.09
N VAL A 97 20.17 12.15 -1.37
CA VAL A 97 19.06 12.55 -2.23
C VAL A 97 17.72 12.28 -1.56
N LEU A 98 16.86 13.29 -1.48
CA LEU A 98 15.48 13.17 -1.03
C LEU A 98 14.52 13.34 -2.21
N ILE A 99 13.68 12.34 -2.47
CA ILE A 99 12.61 12.39 -3.46
C ILE A 99 11.27 12.52 -2.74
N ILE A 100 10.44 13.47 -3.16
CA ILE A 100 9.08 13.70 -2.65
C ILE A 100 8.09 13.70 -3.82
N ASP A 101 7.33 12.62 -3.98
CA ASP A 101 6.24 12.56 -4.97
C ASP A 101 4.91 13.08 -4.42
N GLU A 102 4.01 13.45 -5.33
CA GLU A 102 2.72 14.10 -5.04
C GLU A 102 2.87 15.36 -4.16
N ILE A 103 3.83 16.23 -4.50
CA ILE A 103 4.15 17.47 -3.77
C ILE A 103 2.96 18.45 -3.69
N SER A 104 1.98 18.32 -4.59
CA SER A 104 0.77 19.16 -4.60
C SER A 104 -0.08 19.01 -3.33
N MET A 105 -0.01 17.85 -2.68
CA MET A 105 -0.71 17.60 -1.41
C MET A 105 0.16 17.89 -0.17
N LEU A 106 1.44 18.27 -0.34
CA LEU A 106 2.29 18.64 0.79
C LEU A 106 2.11 20.11 1.14
N HIS A 107 1.84 20.39 2.41
CA HIS A 107 1.62 21.76 2.86
C HIS A 107 2.93 22.55 2.92
N ALA A 108 2.89 23.85 2.61
CA ALA A 108 4.00 24.80 2.72
C ALA A 108 4.73 24.73 4.08
N LYS A 109 3.97 24.74 5.18
CA LYS A 109 4.46 24.60 6.56
C LYS A 109 5.22 23.29 6.78
N GLN A 110 4.74 22.18 6.20
CA GLN A 110 5.41 20.88 6.28
C GLN A 110 6.72 20.86 5.48
N LEU A 111 6.76 21.48 4.30
CA LEU A 111 8.00 21.59 3.53
C LEU A 111 9.05 22.45 4.28
N ASN A 112 8.62 23.54 4.92
CA ASN A 112 9.47 24.34 5.81
C ASN A 112 10.00 23.52 6.99
N ALA A 113 9.14 22.73 7.65
CA ALA A 113 9.55 21.87 8.76
C ALA A 113 10.58 20.82 8.32
N VAL A 114 10.42 20.20 7.15
CA VAL A 114 11.42 19.26 6.60
C VAL A 114 12.76 19.96 6.36
N ASN A 115 12.76 21.16 5.78
CA ASN A 115 13.96 21.97 5.58
C ASN A 115 14.68 22.26 6.92
N GLN A 116 13.93 22.72 7.93
CA GLN A 116 14.46 23.00 9.28
C GLN A 116 15.07 21.77 9.94
N VAL A 117 14.38 20.62 9.88
CA VAL A 117 14.90 19.37 10.43
C VAL A 117 16.21 18.98 9.76
N LEU A 118 16.29 19.05 8.43
CA LEU A 118 17.50 18.66 7.72
C LEU A 118 18.67 19.60 7.99
N LYS A 119 18.44 20.93 8.01
CA LYS A 119 19.45 21.91 8.39
C LYS A 119 20.01 21.64 9.79
N HIS A 120 19.12 21.39 10.74
CA HIS A 120 19.49 21.10 12.13
C HIS A 120 20.26 19.77 12.27
N MET A 121 19.76 18.68 11.66
CA MET A 121 20.35 17.35 11.75
C MET A 121 21.72 17.25 11.09
N ARG A 122 21.89 17.97 9.97
CA ARG A 122 23.13 18.00 9.19
C ARG A 122 24.08 19.12 9.60
N GLN A 123 23.67 19.99 10.51
CA GLN A 123 24.45 21.14 10.98
C GLN A 123 24.93 22.02 9.82
N SER A 124 24.00 22.33 8.91
CA SER A 124 24.28 23.06 7.67
C SER A 124 23.15 24.04 7.39
N ASP A 125 23.48 25.30 7.13
CA ASP A 125 22.51 26.35 6.78
C ASP A 125 22.08 26.30 5.31
N GLU A 126 22.77 25.51 4.49
CA GLU A 126 22.38 25.21 3.10
C GLU A 126 20.94 24.67 3.03
N PRO A 127 20.19 24.97 1.96
CA PRO A 127 18.85 24.44 1.76
C PRO A 127 18.82 22.93 1.96
N PHE A 128 17.89 22.45 2.79
CA PHE A 128 17.70 21.05 3.16
C PHE A 128 18.99 20.38 3.70
N GLY A 129 19.85 21.16 4.36
CA GLY A 129 21.11 20.68 4.89
C GLY A 129 22.11 20.24 3.81
N GLY A 130 21.98 20.77 2.59
CA GLY A 130 22.90 20.55 1.47
C GLY A 130 22.69 19.23 0.71
N ILE A 131 21.60 18.50 0.96
CA ILE A 131 21.23 17.33 0.15
C ILE A 131 20.55 17.78 -1.15
N GLN A 132 20.55 16.92 -2.16
CA GLN A 132 19.69 17.14 -3.31
C GLN A 132 18.24 16.83 -2.94
N VAL A 133 17.33 17.74 -3.28
CA VAL A 133 15.89 17.54 -3.14
C VAL A 133 15.24 17.52 -4.53
N VAL A 134 14.51 16.45 -4.79
CA VAL A 134 13.72 16.27 -6.00
C VAL A 134 12.25 16.16 -5.58
N VAL A 135 11.45 17.14 -5.98
CA VAL A 135 10.01 17.13 -5.75
C VAL A 135 9.29 16.87 -7.06
N ALA A 136 8.21 16.09 -7.02
CA ALA A 136 7.38 15.83 -8.20
C ALA A 136 5.90 15.93 -7.88
N GLY A 137 5.12 16.39 -8.85
CA GLY A 137 3.67 16.48 -8.72
C GLY A 137 3.07 17.42 -9.73
N ASP A 138 1.81 17.80 -9.51
CA ASP A 138 1.04 18.65 -10.40
C ASP A 138 0.06 19.48 -9.57
N PHE A 139 0.29 20.79 -9.49
CA PHE A 139 -0.49 21.69 -8.62
C PHE A 139 -1.91 21.98 -9.14
N PHE A 140 -2.26 21.49 -10.33
CA PHE A 140 -3.66 21.45 -10.77
C PHE A 140 -4.45 20.26 -10.22
N GLN A 141 -3.78 19.30 -9.60
CA GLN A 141 -4.44 18.25 -8.82
C GLN A 141 -4.89 18.80 -7.45
N LEU A 142 -5.26 17.93 -6.52
CA LEU A 142 -5.77 18.36 -5.23
C LEU A 142 -4.69 19.13 -4.43
N PRO A 143 -5.05 20.28 -3.84
CA PRO A 143 -4.17 21.00 -2.92
C PRO A 143 -4.05 20.25 -1.58
N PRO A 144 -3.15 20.68 -0.69
CA PRO A 144 -3.07 20.13 0.65
C PRO A 144 -4.39 20.33 1.41
N VAL A 145 -4.73 19.37 2.27
CA VAL A 145 -5.84 19.53 3.22
C VAL A 145 -5.41 20.55 4.26
N GLY A 146 -6.16 21.64 4.39
CA GLY A 146 -5.88 22.71 5.35
C GLY A 146 -6.98 22.89 6.38
N SER A 147 -6.74 23.82 7.29
CA SER A 147 -7.73 24.21 8.31
C SER A 147 -8.89 24.98 7.69
N ARG A 148 -10.04 25.00 8.38
CA ARG A 148 -11.24 25.72 7.89
C ARG A 148 -10.91 27.21 7.71
N GLY A 149 -11.05 27.71 6.49
CA GLY A 149 -10.78 29.11 6.13
C GLY A 149 -9.34 29.39 5.66
N GLU A 150 -8.46 28.38 5.67
CA GLU A 150 -7.09 28.52 5.16
C GLU A 150 -7.08 28.58 3.62
N THR A 151 -6.37 29.55 3.07
CA THR A 151 -6.33 29.81 1.63
C THR A 151 -5.31 28.92 0.93
N ASN A 152 -5.52 28.63 -0.36
CA ASN A 152 -4.53 27.86 -1.15
C ASN A 152 -3.15 28.54 -1.20
N ARG A 153 -3.08 29.86 -1.05
CA ARG A 153 -1.82 30.61 -0.92
C ARG A 153 -1.01 30.22 0.31
N GLU A 154 -1.68 29.92 1.43
CA GLU A 154 -1.03 29.45 2.66
C GLU A 154 -0.64 27.97 2.56
N LYS A 155 -1.38 27.20 1.77
CA LYS A 155 -1.22 25.75 1.66
C LYS A 155 -0.14 25.31 0.68
N PHE A 156 -0.07 25.89 -0.51
CA PHE A 156 0.77 25.34 -1.58
C PHE A 156 2.27 25.36 -1.25
N ALA A 157 2.95 24.23 -1.46
CA ALA A 157 4.38 24.07 -1.21
C ALA A 157 5.26 25.12 -1.92
N PHE A 158 4.89 25.56 -3.12
CA PHE A 158 5.64 26.57 -3.87
C PHE A 158 5.56 27.98 -3.27
N MET A 159 4.72 28.19 -2.26
CA MET A 159 4.63 29.44 -1.50
C MET A 159 5.54 29.43 -0.25
N SER A 160 6.23 28.33 0.03
CA SER A 160 7.09 28.18 1.21
C SER A 160 8.47 28.83 1.03
N GLU A 161 9.06 29.27 2.14
CA GLU A 161 10.45 29.76 2.18
C GLU A 161 11.42 28.66 1.76
N ALA A 162 11.20 27.42 2.21
CA ALA A 162 12.00 26.27 1.81
C ALA A 162 12.00 26.05 0.29
N TRP A 163 10.89 26.29 -0.41
CA TRP A 163 10.85 26.20 -1.86
C TRP A 163 11.71 27.27 -2.55
N LEU A 164 11.66 28.51 -2.03
CA LEU A 164 12.49 29.61 -2.52
C LEU A 164 13.97 29.33 -2.29
N GLU A 165 14.34 28.90 -1.08
CA GLU A 165 15.71 28.53 -0.70
C GLU A 165 16.24 27.37 -1.55
N ALA A 166 15.43 26.35 -1.82
CA ALA A 166 15.84 25.20 -2.61
C ALA A 166 16.29 25.55 -4.03
N GLY A 167 15.81 26.66 -4.59
CA GLY A 167 16.17 27.10 -5.95
C GLY A 167 15.88 26.04 -7.01
N PHE A 168 14.72 25.38 -6.92
CA PHE A 168 14.36 24.26 -7.79
C PHE A 168 14.50 24.60 -9.28
N LYS A 169 15.24 23.77 -10.00
CA LYS A 169 15.19 23.72 -11.47
C LYS A 169 13.89 23.04 -11.89
N ILE A 170 13.13 23.74 -12.73
CA ILE A 170 11.82 23.26 -13.16
C ILE A 170 12.01 22.38 -14.39
N CYS A 171 11.56 21.14 -14.31
CA CYS A 171 11.51 20.21 -15.43
C CYS A 171 10.04 19.91 -15.75
N TYR A 172 9.51 20.58 -16.77
CA TYR A 172 8.12 20.42 -17.19
C TYR A 172 8.03 19.38 -18.32
N LEU A 173 7.55 18.19 -17.97
CA LEU A 173 7.35 17.08 -18.90
C LEU A 173 6.13 17.34 -19.79
N THR A 174 6.33 17.18 -21.11
CA THR A 174 5.31 17.45 -22.13
C THR A 174 4.83 16.19 -22.87
N GLU A 175 5.52 15.06 -22.69
CA GLU A 175 5.13 13.77 -23.27
C GLU A 175 3.88 13.23 -22.56
N GLN A 176 2.96 12.57 -23.27
CA GLN A 176 1.77 11.93 -22.70
C GLN A 176 1.81 10.42 -22.95
N HIS A 177 1.63 9.62 -21.90
CA HIS A 177 1.74 8.15 -21.97
C HIS A 177 0.51 7.39 -21.44
N ARG A 178 -0.43 8.07 -20.76
CA ARG A 178 -1.60 7.40 -20.14
C ARG A 178 -2.79 7.28 -21.10
N GLN A 179 -3.05 8.34 -21.87
CA GLN A 179 -4.11 8.39 -22.87
C GLN A 179 -3.51 8.03 -24.23
N ASN A 180 -4.20 7.15 -24.97
CA ASN A 180 -3.70 6.67 -26.25
C ASN A 180 -3.89 7.77 -27.31
N THR A 181 -2.79 8.29 -27.86
CA THR A 181 -2.80 9.38 -28.87
C THR A 181 -3.17 8.91 -30.28
N ASP A 182 -3.50 7.63 -30.47
CA ASP A 182 -3.75 7.01 -31.78
C ASP A 182 -5.20 7.16 -32.28
N GLU A 183 -6.07 7.87 -31.56
CA GLU A 183 -7.40 8.20 -32.03
C GLU A 183 -7.40 9.48 -32.89
N LYS A 184 -8.21 9.46 -33.96
CA LYS A 184 -8.31 10.49 -35.01
C LYS A 184 -8.14 11.92 -34.45
N LYS A 185 -7.15 12.67 -34.99
CA LYS A 185 -6.79 14.05 -34.61
C LYS A 185 -7.95 15.07 -34.58
N ASP A 186 -9.10 14.73 -35.16
CA ASP A 186 -10.27 15.62 -35.27
C ASP A 186 -11.41 15.29 -34.27
N ALA A 187 -11.30 14.23 -33.46
CA ALA A 187 -12.30 13.88 -32.47
C ALA A 187 -11.90 14.37 -31.07
N ILE A 188 -12.84 14.95 -30.32
CA ILE A 188 -12.62 15.34 -28.92
C ILE A 188 -12.49 14.07 -28.08
N ASN A 189 -11.30 13.89 -27.50
CA ASN A 189 -10.99 12.81 -26.59
C ASN A 189 -10.72 13.34 -25.17
N LEU A 190 -10.57 12.43 -24.21
CA LEU A 190 -10.37 12.79 -22.81
C LEU A 190 -9.10 13.63 -22.59
N ASP A 191 -8.01 13.36 -23.32
CA ASP A 191 -6.77 14.12 -23.18
C ASP A 191 -6.94 15.58 -23.63
N SER A 192 -7.62 15.80 -24.76
CA SER A 192 -7.97 17.15 -25.23
C SER A 192 -8.77 17.92 -24.18
N ILE A 193 -9.77 17.28 -23.58
CA ILE A 193 -10.58 17.89 -22.51
C ILE A 193 -9.73 18.21 -21.28
N LEU A 194 -8.88 17.28 -20.83
CA LEU A 194 -7.98 17.49 -19.68
C LEU A 194 -6.99 18.64 -19.95
N ASN A 195 -6.50 18.77 -21.18
CA ASN A 195 -5.62 19.87 -21.58
C ASN A 195 -6.38 21.20 -21.64
N GLN A 196 -7.63 21.23 -22.12
CA GLN A 196 -8.48 22.42 -22.09
C GLN A 196 -8.80 22.88 -20.66
N ILE A 197 -9.04 21.95 -19.72
CA ILE A 197 -9.23 22.27 -18.29
C ILE A 197 -7.99 23.00 -17.72
N ARG A 198 -6.79 22.55 -18.11
CA ARG A 198 -5.50 23.19 -17.77
C ARG A 198 -5.26 24.50 -18.51
N GLY A 199 -5.86 24.68 -19.69
CA GLY A 199 -5.66 25.81 -20.59
C GLY A 199 -6.23 27.13 -20.04
N GLU A 200 -5.72 28.23 -20.56
CA GLU A 200 -6.18 29.58 -20.23
C GLU A 200 -7.49 29.93 -20.94
N GLU A 201 -7.75 29.31 -22.10
CA GLU A 201 -8.94 29.52 -22.94
C GLU A 201 -10.22 28.91 -22.35
N GLY A 202 -10.09 28.05 -21.34
CA GLY A 202 -11.20 27.32 -20.73
C GLY A 202 -11.60 26.06 -21.52
N VAL A 203 -12.72 25.46 -21.11
CA VAL A 203 -13.26 24.24 -21.72
C VAL A 203 -14.25 24.62 -22.81
N SER A 204 -14.08 24.11 -24.02
CA SER A 204 -14.94 24.41 -25.17
C SER A 204 -16.35 23.84 -24.98
N PHE A 205 -17.31 24.37 -25.75
CA PHE A 205 -18.69 23.88 -25.71
C PHE A 205 -18.75 22.39 -26.10
N GLU A 206 -18.01 22.00 -27.12
CA GLU A 206 -17.96 20.62 -27.62
C GLU A 206 -17.31 19.67 -26.60
N ALA A 207 -16.33 20.14 -25.83
CA ALA A 207 -15.74 19.38 -24.72
C ALA A 207 -16.73 19.18 -23.56
N ILE A 208 -17.52 20.21 -23.24
CA ILE A 208 -18.60 20.10 -22.24
C ILE A 208 -19.68 19.14 -22.73
N GLU A 209 -20.08 19.24 -24.00
CA GLU A 209 -21.06 18.34 -24.62
C GLU A 209 -20.57 16.89 -24.61
N ALA A 210 -19.29 16.64 -24.94
CA ALA A 210 -18.67 15.32 -24.85
C ALA A 210 -18.71 14.75 -23.43
N LEU A 211 -18.43 15.58 -22.40
CA LEU A 211 -18.58 15.17 -21.00
C LEU A 211 -20.04 14.91 -20.62
N GLN A 212 -20.98 15.75 -21.05
CA GLN A 212 -22.41 15.57 -20.76
C GLN A 212 -22.98 14.32 -21.42
N ASN A 213 -22.51 13.97 -22.62
CA ASN A 213 -22.89 12.72 -23.29
C ASN A 213 -22.47 11.48 -22.49
N THR A 214 -21.46 11.59 -21.61
CA THR A 214 -21.07 10.50 -20.71
C THR A 214 -22.12 10.19 -19.63
N PHE A 215 -23.10 11.07 -19.39
CA PHE A 215 -24.20 10.80 -18.44
C PHE A 215 -25.03 9.58 -18.84
N TYR A 216 -25.11 9.30 -20.14
CA TYR A 216 -25.90 8.22 -20.71
C TYR A 216 -25.06 7.00 -21.11
N GLN A 217 -23.75 7.04 -20.87
CA GLN A 217 -22.89 5.89 -21.14
C GLN A 217 -23.20 4.76 -20.17
N ASP A 218 -23.24 3.54 -20.70
CA ASP A 218 -23.27 2.33 -19.90
C ASP A 218 -21.84 1.85 -19.69
N VAL A 219 -21.30 2.15 -18.51
CA VAL A 219 -20.02 1.62 -18.07
C VAL A 219 -20.29 0.44 -17.15
N ASP A 220 -19.55 -0.64 -17.33
CA ASP A 220 -19.66 -1.88 -16.56
C ASP A 220 -19.93 -1.61 -15.06
N ILE A 221 -21.13 -1.99 -14.60
CA ILE A 221 -21.62 -1.76 -13.24
C ILE A 221 -20.74 -2.45 -12.18
N ASN A 222 -19.84 -3.35 -12.59
CA ASN A 222 -18.86 -3.97 -11.71
C ASN A 222 -17.74 -3.02 -11.26
N ARG A 223 -17.58 -1.85 -11.90
CA ARG A 223 -16.52 -0.88 -11.63
C ARG A 223 -16.80 0.00 -10.41
N THR A 224 -15.75 0.62 -9.88
CA THR A 224 -15.81 1.51 -8.70
C THR A 224 -16.39 2.87 -9.05
N ARG A 225 -17.21 3.40 -8.14
CA ARG A 225 -17.78 4.75 -8.20
C ARG A 225 -16.90 5.75 -7.44
N LEU A 226 -16.66 6.94 -8.01
CA LEU A 226 -15.90 8.02 -7.39
C LEU A 226 -16.81 9.14 -6.90
N PHE A 227 -16.65 9.51 -5.63
CA PHE A 227 -17.41 10.60 -5.00
C PHE A 227 -16.51 11.63 -4.34
N THR A 228 -17.04 12.84 -4.12
CA THR A 228 -16.29 13.92 -3.48
C THR A 228 -16.17 13.77 -1.95
N HIS A 229 -17.16 13.17 -1.28
CA HIS A 229 -17.24 13.08 0.19
C HIS A 229 -17.27 11.63 0.71
N ASN A 230 -16.57 11.38 1.82
CA ASN A 230 -16.56 10.08 2.49
C ASN A 230 -17.97 9.63 2.94
N VAL A 231 -18.85 10.57 3.31
CA VAL A 231 -20.22 10.24 3.74
C VAL A 231 -21.01 9.54 2.65
N ASN A 232 -20.87 9.95 1.38
CA ASN A 232 -21.56 9.29 0.27
C ASN A 232 -20.96 7.91 0.02
N VAL A 233 -19.64 7.81 0.07
CA VAL A 233 -18.90 6.55 -0.10
C VAL A 233 -19.32 5.52 0.92
N ASN A 234 -19.33 5.89 2.20
CA ASN A 234 -19.71 4.99 3.29
C ASN A 234 -21.15 4.53 3.15
N LYS A 235 -22.09 5.46 2.89
CA LYS A 235 -23.50 5.11 2.66
C LYS A 235 -23.70 4.11 1.54
N ILE A 236 -23.02 4.29 0.40
CA ILE A 236 -23.13 3.37 -0.74
C ILE A 236 -22.52 2.02 -0.38
N ASN A 237 -21.31 1.99 0.19
CA ASN A 237 -20.67 0.74 0.57
C ASN A 237 -21.48 -0.04 1.61
N GLU A 238 -22.04 0.65 2.62
CA GLU A 238 -22.92 0.05 3.64
C GLU A 238 -24.22 -0.48 3.02
N HIS A 239 -24.85 0.30 2.14
CA HIS A 239 -26.08 -0.12 1.44
C HIS A 239 -25.85 -1.33 0.53
N GLU A 240 -24.83 -1.30 -0.33
CA GLU A 240 -24.50 -2.39 -1.24
C GLU A 240 -24.12 -3.67 -0.47
N LEU A 241 -23.37 -3.54 0.64
CA LEU A 241 -23.08 -4.66 1.53
C LEU A 241 -24.36 -5.20 2.22
N ALA A 242 -25.31 -4.34 2.56
CA ALA A 242 -26.58 -4.75 3.16
C ALA A 242 -27.44 -5.57 2.18
N LEU A 243 -27.43 -5.23 0.88
CA LEU A 243 -28.14 -5.95 -0.17
C LEU A 243 -27.60 -7.35 -0.45
N LEU A 244 -26.33 -7.62 -0.13
CA LEU A 244 -25.77 -8.95 -0.32
C LEU A 244 -26.40 -9.96 0.63
N ASN A 245 -26.87 -11.06 0.04
CA ASN A 245 -27.26 -12.26 0.75
C ASN A 245 -26.01 -13.01 1.24
N GLY A 246 -26.18 -13.81 2.29
CA GLY A 246 -25.11 -14.66 2.82
C GLY A 246 -24.50 -14.16 4.13
N GLU A 247 -23.58 -14.98 4.63
CA GLU A 247 -23.02 -14.82 5.97
C GLU A 247 -22.18 -13.53 6.07
N THR A 248 -22.38 -12.81 7.16
CA THR A 248 -21.58 -11.63 7.51
C THR A 248 -20.39 -12.04 8.36
N VAL A 249 -19.19 -11.71 7.90
CA VAL A 249 -17.95 -11.95 8.64
C VAL A 249 -17.30 -10.60 8.98
N THR A 250 -17.03 -10.39 10.25
CA THR A 250 -16.44 -9.15 10.77
C THR A 250 -15.02 -9.41 11.27
N TYR A 251 -14.08 -8.61 10.79
CA TYR A 251 -12.67 -8.62 11.19
C TYR A 251 -12.37 -7.42 12.08
N ASN A 252 -12.06 -7.69 13.34
CA ASN A 252 -11.66 -6.67 14.30
C ASN A 252 -10.14 -6.49 14.25
N ALA A 253 -9.69 -5.24 14.10
CA ALA A 253 -8.28 -4.92 14.10
C ALA A 253 -7.68 -5.18 15.49
N ILE A 254 -6.45 -5.68 15.50
CA ILE A 254 -5.67 -5.93 16.71
C ILE A 254 -4.59 -4.85 16.78
N ALA A 255 -4.53 -4.10 17.88
CA ALA A 255 -3.52 -3.06 18.05
C ALA A 255 -2.79 -3.20 19.39
N HIS A 256 -1.49 -2.89 19.37
CA HIS A 256 -0.60 -2.98 20.53
C HIS A 256 0.32 -1.76 20.60
N GLY A 257 0.82 -1.41 21.79
CA GLY A 257 1.79 -0.33 22.00
C GLY A 257 1.21 0.99 22.50
N ASP A 258 1.93 2.10 22.30
CA ASP A 258 1.55 3.42 22.81
C ASP A 258 0.23 3.90 22.20
N ASN A 259 -0.73 4.27 23.04
CA ASN A 259 -2.09 4.64 22.61
C ASN A 259 -2.12 5.82 21.61
N LYS A 260 -1.24 6.81 21.75
CA LYS A 260 -1.21 7.95 20.81
C LYS A 260 -0.64 7.53 19.45
N LEU A 261 0.37 6.66 19.46
CA LEU A 261 0.95 6.09 18.24
C LEU A 261 -0.02 5.12 17.55
N VAL A 262 -0.75 4.30 18.30
CA VAL A 262 -1.83 3.45 17.78
C VAL A 262 -2.93 4.29 17.14
N GLU A 263 -3.41 5.33 17.80
CA GLU A 263 -4.41 6.25 17.22
C GLU A 263 -3.89 6.94 15.94
N THR A 264 -2.59 7.22 15.88
CA THR A 264 -1.95 7.78 14.69
C THR A 264 -1.89 6.74 13.56
N LEU A 265 -1.52 5.50 13.88
CA LEU A 265 -1.55 4.37 12.94
C LEU A 265 -2.94 4.18 12.38
N LYS A 266 -3.97 4.09 13.22
CA LYS A 266 -5.38 3.95 12.81
C LYS A 266 -5.80 5.03 11.83
N LYS A 267 -5.44 6.29 12.07
CA LYS A 267 -5.75 7.41 11.16
C LYS A 267 -5.00 7.34 9.82
N SER A 268 -3.81 6.73 9.82
CA SER A 268 -3.00 6.55 8.61
C SER A 268 -3.40 5.33 7.78
N VAL A 269 -3.88 4.29 8.46
CA VAL A 269 -4.30 3.02 7.87
C VAL A 269 -5.69 3.22 7.25
N ARG A 270 -5.83 2.82 5.99
CA ARG A 270 -7.02 3.12 5.16
C ARG A 270 -8.10 2.05 5.23
N THR A 271 -8.14 1.29 6.31
CA THR A 271 -9.19 0.32 6.62
C THR A 271 -9.81 0.64 7.98
N SER A 272 -10.99 0.11 8.24
CA SER A 272 -11.70 0.31 9.50
C SER A 272 -11.21 -0.64 10.59
N ASP A 273 -11.34 -0.20 11.84
CA ASP A 273 -11.11 -1.07 13.01
C ASP A 273 -12.04 -2.29 12.99
N GLU A 274 -13.24 -2.12 12.46
CA GLU A 274 -14.20 -3.19 12.20
C GLU A 274 -14.43 -3.29 10.69
N LEU A 275 -13.85 -4.31 10.04
CA LEU A 275 -14.05 -4.56 8.61
C LEU A 275 -15.08 -5.68 8.44
N THR A 276 -16.27 -5.31 7.96
CA THR A 276 -17.36 -6.25 7.73
C THR A 276 -17.46 -6.63 6.25
N LEU A 277 -17.51 -7.92 5.96
CA LEU A 277 -17.53 -8.47 4.60
C LEU A 277 -18.62 -9.55 4.45
N LYS A 278 -19.14 -9.68 3.22
CA LYS A 278 -20.05 -10.75 2.78
C LYS A 278 -19.61 -11.24 1.39
N VAL A 279 -19.89 -12.49 1.06
CA VAL A 279 -19.65 -13.01 -0.30
C VAL A 279 -20.40 -12.13 -1.31
N GLY A 280 -19.73 -11.77 -2.41
CA GLY A 280 -20.15 -10.76 -3.39
C GLY A 280 -19.65 -9.35 -3.08
N ALA A 281 -18.98 -9.12 -1.95
CA ALA A 281 -18.50 -7.78 -1.59
C ALA A 281 -17.39 -7.31 -2.54
N LYS A 282 -17.55 -6.10 -3.09
CA LYS A 282 -16.49 -5.45 -3.85
C LYS A 282 -15.48 -4.82 -2.90
N VAL A 283 -14.22 -5.18 -3.06
CA VAL A 283 -13.13 -4.76 -2.19
C VAL A 283 -11.95 -4.20 -2.98
N MET A 284 -11.15 -3.40 -2.29
CA MET A 284 -9.89 -2.85 -2.78
C MET A 284 -8.76 -3.20 -1.81
N PHE A 285 -7.64 -3.65 -2.33
CA PHE A 285 -6.40 -3.81 -1.58
C PHE A 285 -5.82 -2.44 -1.21
N ILE A 286 -5.49 -2.23 0.06
CA ILE A 286 -4.94 -0.96 0.57
C ILE A 286 -3.43 -1.00 0.84
N LYS A 287 -2.79 -2.14 0.59
CA LYS A 287 -1.34 -2.38 0.75
C LYS A 287 -0.82 -3.16 -0.45
N ASN A 288 0.42 -2.89 -0.87
CA ASN A 288 1.07 -3.72 -1.87
C ASN A 288 1.41 -5.08 -1.27
N ASN A 289 1.12 -6.14 -2.00
CA ASN A 289 1.57 -7.49 -1.67
C ASN A 289 2.01 -8.17 -2.98
N ASN A 290 3.34 -8.24 -3.17
CA ASN A 290 3.95 -8.77 -4.38
C ASN A 290 3.64 -10.26 -4.59
N GLU A 291 3.43 -11.01 -3.51
CA GLU A 291 3.14 -12.44 -3.59
C GLU A 291 1.74 -12.70 -4.08
N LEU A 292 0.79 -11.91 -3.59
CA LEU A 292 -0.55 -11.90 -4.12
C LEU A 292 -0.60 -11.20 -5.47
N GLY A 293 0.50 -10.61 -5.97
CA GLY A 293 0.52 -9.85 -7.23
C GLY A 293 -0.51 -8.73 -7.22
N VAL A 294 -0.76 -8.13 -6.06
CA VAL A 294 -1.72 -7.04 -5.86
C VAL A 294 -0.98 -5.80 -5.38
N SER A 295 -1.35 -4.65 -5.91
CA SER A 295 -0.93 -3.35 -5.42
C SER A 295 -2.06 -2.64 -4.68
N ASN A 296 -1.73 -1.58 -3.97
CA ASN A 296 -2.70 -0.60 -3.50
C ASN A 296 -3.62 -0.18 -4.65
N GLY A 297 -4.93 -0.18 -4.42
CA GLY A 297 -5.91 0.10 -5.46
C GLY A 297 -6.34 -1.10 -6.31
N THR A 298 -5.71 -2.27 -6.14
CA THR A 298 -6.15 -3.49 -6.82
C THR A 298 -7.54 -3.86 -6.35
N MET A 299 -8.45 -4.01 -7.30
CA MET A 299 -9.86 -4.31 -7.06
C MET A 299 -10.11 -5.81 -7.17
N GLY A 300 -11.12 -6.28 -6.44
CA GLY A 300 -11.66 -7.61 -6.61
C GLY A 300 -13.00 -7.78 -5.91
N GLU A 301 -13.53 -8.98 -6.02
CA GLU A 301 -14.80 -9.40 -5.43
C GLU A 301 -14.53 -10.54 -4.45
N LEU A 302 -15.11 -10.46 -3.25
CA LEU A 302 -15.07 -11.53 -2.27
C LEU A 302 -15.91 -12.71 -2.77
N VAL A 303 -15.28 -13.84 -3.08
CA VAL A 303 -15.98 -15.04 -3.60
C VAL A 303 -16.18 -16.12 -2.54
N GLY A 304 -15.56 -15.98 -1.38
CA GLY A 304 -15.70 -16.96 -0.30
C GLY A 304 -14.77 -16.67 0.87
N PHE A 305 -14.81 -17.57 1.85
CA PHE A 305 -13.93 -17.56 3.01
C PHE A 305 -13.29 -18.93 3.18
N THR A 306 -12.03 -18.98 3.60
CA THR A 306 -11.33 -20.24 3.86
C THR A 306 -10.69 -20.27 5.24
N THR A 307 -10.65 -21.46 5.85
CA THR A 307 -9.86 -21.72 7.06
C THR A 307 -8.56 -22.39 6.64
N ILE A 308 -7.45 -22.07 7.29
CA ILE A 308 -6.20 -22.80 7.07
C ILE A 308 -6.32 -24.13 7.82
N LYS A 309 -6.71 -25.21 7.15
CA LYS A 309 -6.68 -26.55 7.76
C LYS A 309 -5.23 -27.02 7.91
N PRO A 310 -4.80 -27.55 9.08
CA PRO A 310 -3.59 -28.36 9.12
C PRO A 310 -3.85 -29.66 8.36
N LEU A 311 -3.07 -29.94 7.32
CA LEU A 311 -3.08 -31.24 6.64
C LEU A 311 -2.83 -32.35 7.67
N LYS A 312 -3.76 -33.30 7.78
CA LYS A 312 -3.52 -34.55 8.50
C LYS A 312 -2.34 -35.25 7.82
N SER A 313 -1.31 -35.57 8.59
CA SER A 313 -0.18 -36.38 8.16
C SER A 313 -0.70 -37.66 7.50
N SER A 314 -0.23 -37.94 6.29
CA SER A 314 -0.51 -39.16 5.54
C SER A 314 0.02 -40.37 6.30
N SER A 315 -0.86 -41.03 7.05
CA SER A 315 -0.70 -42.41 7.48
C SER A 315 -2.06 -43.11 7.40
N ASP A 316 -2.51 -43.39 6.19
CA ASP A 316 -3.28 -44.60 5.90
C ASP A 316 -3.18 -44.90 4.40
N ARG A 317 -2.16 -45.68 4.06
CA ARG A 317 -2.12 -46.46 2.82
C ARG A 317 -2.53 -47.89 3.17
N SER A 318 -3.78 -48.20 2.91
CA SER A 318 -4.30 -49.51 2.50
C SER A 318 -5.80 -49.34 2.29
N ALA A 319 -6.52 -49.91 1.33
CA ALA A 319 -6.29 -50.63 0.08
C ALA A 319 -7.72 -51.03 -0.37
N ILE A 320 -7.91 -51.36 -1.66
CA ILE A 320 -9.08 -52.07 -2.26
C ILE A 320 -10.23 -51.10 -2.65
N SER A 321 -10.84 -51.11 -3.84
CA SER A 321 -10.63 -51.72 -5.17
C SER A 321 -11.44 -50.86 -6.15
N ASP A 322 -10.95 -50.65 -7.37
CA ASP A 322 -11.61 -51.15 -8.59
C ASP A 322 -13.08 -51.57 -8.40
N ASP A 323 -14.00 -50.77 -8.92
CA ASP A 323 -14.88 -51.25 -9.99
C ASP A 323 -15.48 -50.06 -10.77
N SER A 324 -15.36 -50.20 -12.09
CA SER A 324 -16.05 -49.46 -13.12
C SER A 324 -17.56 -49.70 -13.07
N GLU A 325 -18.38 -48.70 -13.38
CA GLU A 325 -19.48 -48.90 -14.32
C GLU A 325 -20.03 -47.57 -14.86
N TYR A 326 -20.29 -47.61 -16.16
CA TYR A 326 -21.02 -46.63 -16.96
C TYR A 326 -22.48 -46.55 -16.51
N ASP A 327 -23.11 -45.38 -16.66
CA ASP A 327 -24.30 -45.31 -17.52
C ASP A 327 -24.62 -43.85 -17.85
N ASP A 328 -24.55 -43.58 -19.15
CA ASP A 328 -25.28 -42.53 -19.85
C ASP A 328 -26.79 -42.77 -19.66
N ILE A 329 -27.59 -41.69 -19.65
CA ILE A 329 -28.80 -41.58 -20.47
C ILE A 329 -29.06 -40.08 -20.72
N GLU A 330 -29.20 -39.81 -22.01
CA GLU A 330 -29.53 -38.56 -22.68
C GLU A 330 -30.95 -38.05 -22.37
N ASP A 331 -31.12 -36.76 -22.61
CA ASP A 331 -32.23 -36.08 -23.29
C ASP A 331 -33.68 -36.46 -22.96
N GLU A 332 -34.48 -35.44 -22.61
CA GLU A 332 -35.42 -34.86 -23.58
C GLU A 332 -36.04 -33.56 -23.05
N ALA A 333 -36.04 -32.55 -23.92
CA ALA A 333 -36.83 -31.34 -23.79
C ALA A 333 -38.28 -31.62 -24.23
N THR A 334 -39.26 -30.92 -23.63
CA THR A 334 -40.39 -30.34 -24.37
C THR A 334 -41.23 -29.41 -23.48
N ASP A 335 -41.36 -28.17 -23.96
CA ASP A 335 -42.51 -27.25 -24.00
C ASP A 335 -43.71 -27.39 -23.05
N GLY A 336 -44.20 -26.23 -22.58
CA GLY A 336 -45.66 -26.02 -22.45
C GLY A 336 -46.13 -25.06 -21.35
N ALA A 337 -46.13 -23.77 -21.69
CA ALA A 337 -47.05 -22.67 -21.33
C ALA A 337 -48.13 -22.79 -20.21
N ASP A 338 -48.22 -21.67 -19.48
CA ASP A 338 -49.40 -20.93 -18.98
C ASP A 338 -50.43 -21.62 -18.06
N ASP A 339 -50.60 -21.10 -16.83
CA ASP A 339 -51.81 -20.34 -16.47
C ASP A 339 -51.67 -19.59 -15.13
N GLU A 340 -52.29 -18.42 -15.07
CA GLU A 340 -52.46 -17.58 -13.88
C GLU A 340 -53.51 -18.18 -12.92
N THR A 341 -53.42 -17.93 -11.61
CA THR A 341 -54.53 -17.36 -10.81
C THR A 341 -54.15 -17.12 -9.33
N ASP A 342 -54.64 -15.96 -8.90
CA ASP A 342 -54.84 -15.39 -7.57
C ASP A 342 -55.39 -16.38 -6.52
N ASP A 343 -54.89 -16.35 -5.27
CA ASP A 343 -55.69 -15.87 -4.13
C ASP A 343 -55.02 -16.08 -2.75
N THR A 344 -55.58 -15.35 -1.80
CA THR A 344 -55.02 -14.87 -0.53
C THR A 344 -55.24 -15.76 0.71
N ILE A 345 -54.22 -15.78 1.59
CA ILE A 345 -54.20 -15.75 3.08
C ILE A 345 -55.22 -16.60 3.88
N VAL A 346 -54.71 -17.54 4.70
CA VAL A 346 -55.18 -17.74 6.10
C VAL A 346 -53.98 -18.07 7.02
N ALA A 347 -53.91 -17.35 8.13
CA ALA A 347 -52.91 -17.42 9.20
C ALA A 347 -52.97 -18.70 10.05
N ILE A 348 -51.81 -19.13 10.56
CA ILE A 348 -51.70 -19.80 11.87
C ILE A 348 -50.48 -19.21 12.59
N ASP A 349 -50.75 -18.61 13.74
CA ASP A 349 -49.80 -18.09 14.71
C ASP A 349 -48.93 -19.22 15.29
N GLY A 350 -47.63 -18.95 15.42
CA GLY A 350 -46.68 -19.74 16.18
C GLY A 350 -45.52 -18.84 16.57
N GLU A 351 -45.55 -18.35 17.80
CA GLU A 351 -44.49 -17.58 18.44
C GLU A 351 -43.21 -18.43 18.50
N ASP A 352 -42.12 -17.97 17.91
CA ASP A 352 -40.77 -18.40 18.27
C ASP A 352 -39.82 -17.20 18.22
N GLU A 353 -39.09 -17.02 19.32
CA GLU A 353 -38.18 -15.93 19.62
C GLU A 353 -37.07 -15.77 18.56
N PRO A 354 -36.55 -14.55 18.31
CA PRO A 354 -35.47 -14.38 17.36
C PRO A 354 -34.17 -14.96 17.94
N GLU A 355 -33.74 -16.07 17.35
CA GLU A 355 -32.43 -16.68 17.57
C GLU A 355 -31.32 -15.61 17.51
N SER A 356 -30.56 -15.56 18.59
CA SER A 356 -29.39 -14.72 18.77
C SER A 356 -28.39 -14.93 17.62
N LYS A 357 -28.05 -13.85 16.92
CA LYS A 357 -26.94 -13.78 15.95
C LYS A 357 -25.65 -14.29 16.61
N ALA A 358 -25.27 -15.53 16.30
CA ALA A 358 -24.00 -16.10 16.73
C ALA A 358 -22.85 -15.35 16.05
N LEU A 359 -21.99 -14.72 16.86
CA LEU A 359 -20.70 -14.17 16.45
C LEU A 359 -19.76 -15.34 16.09
N VAL A 360 -19.61 -15.64 14.80
CA VAL A 360 -18.71 -16.70 14.32
C VAL A 360 -17.25 -16.23 14.40
N SER A 361 -16.37 -17.14 14.83
CA SER A 361 -14.94 -16.98 15.11
C SER A 361 -14.08 -16.47 13.92
N THR A 362 -13.06 -15.67 14.25
CA THR A 362 -12.12 -14.92 13.39
C THR A 362 -11.10 -15.75 12.57
N ASP A 363 -11.30 -17.05 12.41
CA ASP A 363 -10.29 -17.98 11.83
C ASP A 363 -10.42 -18.19 10.31
N ARG A 364 -11.32 -17.44 9.66
CA ARG A 364 -11.56 -17.53 8.22
C ARG A 364 -10.95 -16.33 7.52
N TYR A 365 -10.23 -16.55 6.42
CA TYR A 365 -9.65 -15.51 5.59
C TYR A 365 -10.48 -15.31 4.30
N PRO A 366 -10.62 -14.07 3.81
CA PRO A 366 -11.35 -13.76 2.59
C PRO A 366 -10.61 -14.22 1.32
N ILE A 367 -11.35 -14.85 0.41
CA ILE A 367 -10.90 -15.24 -0.93
C ILE A 367 -11.40 -14.19 -1.92
N ILE A 368 -10.50 -13.44 -2.53
CA ILE A 368 -10.81 -12.34 -3.45
C ILE A 368 -10.52 -12.78 -4.88
N LYS A 369 -11.54 -12.75 -5.74
CA LYS A 369 -11.38 -12.84 -7.19
C LYS A 369 -11.05 -11.47 -7.75
N LEU A 370 -9.83 -11.30 -8.24
CA LEU A 370 -9.35 -10.09 -8.88
C LEU A 370 -10.01 -9.88 -10.25
N ASN A 371 -9.97 -8.65 -10.77
CA ASN A 371 -10.55 -8.32 -12.07
C ASN A 371 -9.95 -9.11 -13.26
N ASN A 372 -8.74 -9.64 -13.12
CA ASN A 372 -8.12 -10.52 -14.11
C ASN A 372 -8.53 -12.00 -13.97
N GLY A 373 -9.51 -12.30 -13.10
CA GLY A 373 -10.03 -13.63 -12.84
C GLY A 373 -9.25 -14.44 -11.79
N ARG A 374 -8.05 -14.01 -11.40
CA ARG A 374 -7.21 -14.71 -10.42
C ARG A 374 -7.78 -14.59 -9.02
N GLN A 375 -7.81 -15.69 -8.27
CA GLN A 375 -8.22 -15.69 -6.87
C GLN A 375 -7.02 -15.58 -5.93
N VAL A 376 -7.15 -14.79 -4.86
CA VAL A 376 -6.12 -14.56 -3.84
C VAL A 376 -6.75 -14.61 -2.45
N ILE A 377 -6.05 -15.16 -1.46
CA ILE A 377 -6.46 -15.04 -0.06
C ILE A 377 -5.83 -13.78 0.51
N ALA A 378 -6.64 -12.89 1.11
CA ALA A 378 -6.10 -11.75 1.83
C ALA A 378 -5.92 -12.10 3.32
N GLU A 379 -4.67 -12.35 3.72
CA GLU A 379 -4.30 -12.56 5.12
C GLU A 379 -4.19 -11.25 5.89
N GLY A 380 -4.18 -11.32 7.23
CA GLY A 380 -3.95 -10.16 8.09
C GLY A 380 -2.57 -9.57 7.90
N GLU A 381 -2.50 -8.26 7.71
CA GLU A 381 -1.27 -7.50 7.53
C GLU A 381 -1.04 -6.59 8.74
N GLU A 382 0.22 -6.41 9.12
CA GLU A 382 0.60 -5.54 10.23
C GLU A 382 1.16 -4.21 9.70
N TRP A 383 0.79 -3.12 10.38
CA TRP A 383 1.35 -1.79 10.27
C TRP A 383 2.00 -1.45 11.59
N ILE A 384 3.26 -1.06 11.55
CA ILE A 384 4.08 -0.84 12.74
C ILE A 384 4.65 0.57 12.75
N VAL A 385 4.69 1.18 13.93
CA VAL A 385 5.58 2.28 14.26
C VAL A 385 6.72 1.67 15.02
N GLU A 386 7.86 1.58 14.37
CA GLU A 386 9.10 1.17 15.01
C GLU A 386 9.79 2.40 15.60
N ASP A 387 10.44 2.17 16.73
CA ASP A 387 11.49 3.03 17.19
C ASP A 387 12.74 2.83 16.33
N GLU A 388 13.78 3.49 16.75
CA GLU A 388 15.02 3.56 16.06
C GLU A 388 15.84 2.26 16.15
N ASN A 389 15.73 1.53 17.25
CA ASN A 389 16.39 0.25 17.45
C ASN A 389 15.62 -0.91 16.78
N GLY A 390 14.49 -0.63 16.12
CA GLY A 390 13.60 -1.63 15.55
C GLY A 390 12.58 -2.17 16.56
N GLU A 391 12.42 -1.53 17.71
CA GLU A 391 11.40 -1.88 18.69
C GLU A 391 10.03 -1.38 18.23
N ILE A 392 9.04 -2.26 18.24
CA ILE A 392 7.67 -1.91 17.85
C ILE A 392 7.06 -1.07 18.98
N LEU A 393 7.02 0.26 18.79
CA LEU A 393 6.36 1.20 19.71
C LEU A 393 4.85 1.10 19.64
N ALA A 394 4.33 0.81 18.44
CA ALA A 394 2.93 0.51 18.21
C ALA A 394 2.77 -0.40 16.99
N SER A 395 1.79 -1.29 17.04
CA SER A 395 1.33 -2.04 15.87
C SER A 395 -0.18 -2.01 15.73
N TYR A 396 -0.61 -2.19 14.49
CA TYR A 396 -1.99 -2.29 14.06
C TYR A 396 -2.07 -3.41 13.03
N THR A 397 -2.85 -4.45 13.29
CA THR A 397 -3.03 -5.61 12.42
C THR A 397 -4.47 -5.69 11.94
N GLN A 398 -4.66 -5.79 10.62
CA GLN A 398 -5.99 -5.90 9.99
C GLN A 398 -5.87 -6.55 8.60
N ILE A 399 -6.96 -7.11 8.08
CA ILE A 399 -7.05 -7.52 6.67
C ILE A 399 -6.82 -6.29 5.77
N PRO A 400 -5.92 -6.32 4.78
CA PRO A 400 -5.54 -5.17 3.96
C PRO A 400 -6.57 -4.84 2.86
N LEU A 401 -7.86 -4.86 3.22
CA LEU A 401 -8.99 -4.60 2.34
C LEU A 401 -9.85 -3.45 2.86
N THR A 402 -10.53 -2.78 1.94
CA THR A 402 -11.65 -1.87 2.20
C THR A 402 -12.76 -2.15 1.20
N LEU A 403 -14.02 -1.87 1.56
CA LEU A 403 -15.13 -1.87 0.60
C LEU A 403 -14.89 -0.82 -0.50
N ALA A 404 -15.30 -1.16 -1.73
CA ALA A 404 -14.90 -0.40 -2.91
C ALA A 404 -15.95 -0.37 -4.03
N TRP A 405 -17.24 -0.53 -3.71
CA TRP A 405 -18.29 -0.08 -4.63
C TRP A 405 -18.17 1.42 -4.89
N ALA A 406 -17.82 2.17 -3.84
CA ALA A 406 -17.49 3.58 -3.93
C ALA A 406 -16.17 3.88 -3.22
N ILE A 407 -15.42 4.87 -3.73
CA ILE A 407 -14.27 5.50 -3.06
C ILE A 407 -14.33 7.02 -3.26
N THR A 408 -13.55 7.77 -2.49
CA THR A 408 -13.43 9.20 -2.70
C THR A 408 -12.44 9.55 -3.81
N ILE A 409 -12.67 10.65 -4.51
CA ILE A 409 -11.73 11.19 -5.52
C ILE A 409 -10.34 11.39 -4.91
N HIS A 410 -10.26 11.87 -3.66
CA HIS A 410 -9.01 11.99 -2.91
C HIS A 410 -8.23 10.66 -2.85
N LYS A 411 -8.92 9.55 -2.56
CA LYS A 411 -8.30 8.21 -2.50
C LYS A 411 -7.94 7.66 -3.88
N SER A 412 -8.50 8.21 -4.95
CA SER A 412 -8.17 7.80 -6.33
C SER A 412 -6.91 8.45 -6.89
N GLN A 413 -6.38 9.51 -6.25
CA GLN A 413 -5.20 10.22 -6.75
C GLN A 413 -3.99 9.27 -6.83
N GLY A 414 -3.23 9.38 -7.92
CA GLY A 414 -2.14 8.47 -8.25
C GLY A 414 -2.58 7.14 -8.91
N MET A 415 -3.88 6.80 -8.92
CA MET A 415 -4.38 5.56 -9.54
C MET A 415 -4.67 5.72 -11.05
N THR A 416 -4.81 4.61 -11.76
CA THR A 416 -5.33 4.56 -13.14
C THR A 416 -6.47 3.53 -13.18
N LEU A 417 -7.60 3.92 -13.75
CA LEU A 417 -8.83 3.13 -13.84
C LEU A 417 -9.17 2.96 -15.32
N ASP A 418 -9.63 1.77 -15.73
CA ASP A 418 -10.11 1.58 -17.10
C ASP A 418 -11.49 2.19 -17.30
N ALA A 419 -12.37 2.06 -16.29
CA ALA A 419 -13.70 2.67 -16.29
C ALA A 419 -14.14 3.02 -14.86
N ALA A 420 -14.97 4.06 -14.70
CA ALA A 420 -15.54 4.49 -13.42
C ALA A 420 -16.81 5.34 -13.61
N GLU A 421 -17.74 5.23 -12.66
CA GLU A 421 -18.81 6.21 -12.50
C GLU A 421 -18.32 7.34 -11.58
N ILE A 422 -18.52 8.60 -11.95
CA ILE A 422 -17.97 9.75 -11.20
C ILE A 422 -19.09 10.76 -10.92
N ASP A 423 -19.32 11.06 -9.65
CA ASP A 423 -20.24 12.14 -9.23
C ASP A 423 -19.44 13.40 -8.84
N LEU A 424 -19.52 14.43 -9.69
CA LEU A 424 -18.92 15.74 -9.47
C LEU A 424 -19.94 16.79 -9.04
N SER A 425 -21.21 16.44 -8.83
CA SER A 425 -22.29 17.39 -8.46
C SER A 425 -22.00 18.13 -7.14
N LYS A 426 -21.27 17.47 -6.23
CA LYS A 426 -20.84 18.01 -4.93
C LYS A 426 -19.36 18.35 -4.91
N THR A 427 -18.78 18.77 -6.03
CA THR A 427 -17.39 19.26 -6.07
C THR A 427 -17.27 20.52 -5.22
N PHE A 428 -16.29 20.55 -4.33
CA PHE A 428 -16.07 21.65 -3.39
C PHE A 428 -14.63 22.18 -3.37
N GLU A 429 -13.68 21.44 -3.94
CA GLU A 429 -12.29 21.86 -4.10
C GLU A 429 -11.94 22.05 -5.58
N LEU A 430 -11.14 23.07 -5.86
CA LEU A 430 -10.62 23.32 -7.21
C LEU A 430 -9.64 22.20 -7.60
N GLY A 431 -9.67 21.76 -8.85
CA GLY A 431 -8.87 20.63 -9.33
C GLY A 431 -9.46 19.24 -9.00
N GLN A 432 -10.49 19.14 -8.15
CA GLN A 432 -11.08 17.84 -7.79
C GLN A 432 -11.66 17.09 -8.99
N GLY A 433 -12.39 17.77 -9.88
CA GLY A 433 -12.87 17.13 -11.11
C GLY A 433 -11.73 16.78 -12.09
N TYR A 434 -10.69 17.61 -12.17
CA TYR A 434 -9.49 17.29 -12.95
C TYR A 434 -8.81 16.01 -12.45
N VAL A 435 -8.67 15.83 -11.14
CA VAL A 435 -8.13 14.59 -10.55
C VAL A 435 -9.00 13.39 -10.93
N ALA A 436 -10.32 13.51 -10.76
CA ALA A 436 -11.26 12.43 -11.04
C ALA A 436 -11.21 11.99 -12.52
N LEU A 437 -11.32 12.94 -13.45
CA LEU A 437 -11.30 12.68 -14.89
C LEU A 437 -9.95 12.10 -15.34
N SER A 438 -8.84 12.60 -14.79
CA SER A 438 -7.49 12.14 -15.16
C SER A 438 -7.13 10.72 -14.69
N ARG A 439 -8.03 10.04 -13.95
CA ARG A 439 -7.84 8.62 -13.57
C ARG A 439 -8.16 7.67 -14.72
N LEU A 440 -8.99 8.11 -15.68
CA LEU A 440 -9.44 7.29 -16.79
C LEU A 440 -8.52 7.41 -18.01
N LYS A 441 -8.55 6.37 -18.85
CA LYS A 441 -7.76 6.30 -20.09
C LYS A 441 -8.49 6.91 -21.30
N SER A 442 -9.81 6.78 -21.35
CA SER A 442 -10.67 7.23 -22.46
C SER A 442 -12.00 7.77 -21.96
N LEU A 443 -12.73 8.47 -22.84
CA LEU A 443 -14.09 8.94 -22.56
C LEU A 443 -15.10 7.80 -22.48
N GLU A 444 -14.86 6.67 -23.16
CA GLU A 444 -15.74 5.49 -23.14
C GLU A 444 -15.77 4.79 -21.77
N GLY A 445 -14.71 4.94 -20.98
CA GLY A 445 -14.66 4.44 -19.61
C GLY A 445 -15.27 5.40 -18.59
N LEU A 446 -15.80 6.55 -19.01
CA LEU A 446 -16.33 7.57 -18.10
C LEU A 446 -17.85 7.53 -18.11
N LYS A 447 -18.45 7.45 -16.92
CA LYS A 447 -19.85 7.83 -16.73
C LYS A 447 -19.95 8.90 -15.67
N LEU A 448 -20.34 10.12 -16.04
CA LEU A 448 -20.60 11.16 -15.06
C LEU A 448 -22.03 11.03 -14.51
N LEU A 449 -22.19 11.18 -13.19
CA LEU A 449 -23.50 11.17 -12.53
C LEU A 449 -24.05 12.59 -12.31
N GLY A 450 -23.17 13.59 -12.37
CA GLY A 450 -23.53 15.00 -12.23
C GLY A 450 -22.28 15.88 -12.18
N MET A 451 -22.47 17.16 -12.47
CA MET A 451 -21.43 18.19 -12.42
C MET A 451 -22.00 19.49 -11.87
N ASN A 452 -21.13 20.36 -11.38
CA ASN A 452 -21.44 21.72 -10.95
C ASN A 452 -20.41 22.72 -11.51
N ASP A 453 -20.61 24.01 -11.25
CA ASP A 453 -19.75 25.08 -11.78
C ASP A 453 -18.28 25.01 -11.33
N LEU A 454 -17.99 24.27 -10.25
CA LEU A 454 -16.63 24.07 -9.72
C LEU A 454 -15.95 22.84 -10.33
N SER A 455 -16.70 21.90 -10.92
CA SER A 455 -16.18 20.60 -11.37
C SER A 455 -14.98 20.71 -12.30
N LEU A 456 -14.97 21.69 -13.20
CA LEU A 456 -13.92 21.87 -14.20
C LEU A 456 -12.99 23.07 -13.91
N ARG A 457 -13.11 23.69 -12.73
CA ARG A 457 -12.28 24.85 -12.36
C ARG A 457 -10.99 24.43 -11.69
N LEU A 458 -9.91 25.14 -12.04
CA LEU A 458 -8.61 25.03 -11.40
C LEU A 458 -8.30 26.28 -10.57
N ASP A 459 -7.38 26.12 -9.63
CA ASP A 459 -6.95 27.22 -8.79
C ASP A 459 -6.19 28.30 -9.60
N PRO A 460 -6.58 29.60 -9.53
CA PRO A 460 -5.92 30.66 -10.27
C PRO A 460 -4.44 30.88 -9.88
N LEU A 461 -4.08 30.65 -8.61
CA LEU A 461 -2.69 30.74 -8.15
C LEU A 461 -1.86 29.58 -8.73
N ALA A 462 -2.42 28.37 -8.76
CA ALA A 462 -1.78 27.24 -9.44
C ALA A 462 -1.59 27.52 -10.95
N ARG A 463 -2.57 28.15 -11.62
CA ARG A 463 -2.44 28.56 -13.03
C ARG A 463 -1.31 29.56 -13.25
N GLY A 464 -1.27 30.63 -12.44
CA GLY A 464 -0.19 31.62 -12.54
C GLY A 464 1.19 31.00 -12.29
N ALA A 465 1.30 30.10 -11.31
CA ALA A 465 2.53 29.37 -11.03
C ALA A 465 2.92 28.45 -12.20
N ASP A 466 1.98 27.70 -12.78
CA ASP A 466 2.20 26.79 -13.91
C ASP A 466 2.74 27.52 -15.16
N SER A 467 2.16 28.68 -15.51
CA SER A 467 2.65 29.51 -16.61
C SER A 467 4.10 29.95 -16.36
N ARG A 468 4.46 30.30 -15.11
CA ARG A 468 5.87 30.60 -14.76
C ARG A 468 6.75 29.36 -14.82
N PHE A 469 6.27 28.20 -14.37
CA PHE A 469 7.01 26.93 -14.42
C PHE A 469 7.34 26.50 -15.86
N LYS A 470 6.42 26.69 -16.81
CA LYS A 470 6.67 26.44 -18.24
C LYS A 470 7.82 27.30 -18.78
N VAL A 471 7.81 28.60 -18.48
CA VAL A 471 8.89 29.52 -18.89
C VAL A 471 10.23 29.09 -18.29
N LEU A 472 10.28 28.85 -16.98
CA LEU A 472 11.50 28.41 -16.29
C LEU A 472 12.02 27.07 -16.80
N SER A 473 11.12 26.15 -17.16
CA SER A 473 11.51 24.87 -17.77
C SER A 473 12.07 25.04 -19.16
N SER A 474 11.54 25.96 -19.97
CA SER A 474 12.08 26.25 -21.30
C SER A 474 13.46 26.88 -21.21
N GLU A 475 13.67 27.81 -20.28
CA GLU A 475 14.98 28.41 -20.00
C GLU A 475 15.98 27.34 -19.52
N ALA A 476 15.55 26.42 -18.65
CA ALA A 476 16.38 25.32 -18.18
C ALA A 476 16.73 24.33 -19.30
N GLU A 477 15.79 24.02 -20.20
CA GLU A 477 16.01 23.14 -21.35
C GLU A 477 17.05 23.74 -22.31
N GLN A 478 16.90 25.01 -22.69
CA GLN A 478 17.85 25.73 -23.55
C GLN A 478 19.25 25.80 -22.95
N ALA A 479 19.35 26.22 -21.68
CA ALA A 479 20.64 26.31 -20.99
C ALA A 479 21.33 24.94 -20.85
N PHE A 480 20.57 23.85 -20.88
CA PHE A 480 21.11 22.49 -20.78
C PHE A 480 21.52 21.91 -22.14
N GLU A 481 20.80 22.25 -23.22
CA GLU A 481 21.17 21.88 -24.60
C GLU A 481 22.49 22.50 -25.06
N GLU A 482 22.89 23.64 -24.46
CA GLU A 482 24.18 24.29 -24.71
C GLU A 482 25.36 23.64 -23.96
N ILE A 483 25.12 22.67 -23.08
CA ILE A 483 26.19 22.02 -22.31
C ILE A 483 26.81 20.90 -23.15
N GLU A 484 28.12 20.97 -23.37
CA GLU A 484 28.89 19.91 -24.02
C GLU A 484 28.78 18.58 -23.25
N ALA A 485 28.69 17.47 -24.00
CA ALA A 485 28.39 16.16 -23.43
C ALA A 485 29.44 15.67 -22.41
N ASP A 486 30.70 16.00 -22.61
CA ASP A 486 31.82 15.66 -21.71
C ASP A 486 31.75 16.46 -20.39
N VAL A 487 31.41 17.75 -20.47
CA VAL A 487 31.18 18.60 -19.29
C VAL A 487 29.99 18.08 -18.48
N LEU A 488 28.94 17.62 -19.17
CA LEU A 488 27.76 17.06 -18.53
C LEU A 488 28.07 15.73 -17.83
N GLU A 489 28.79 14.82 -18.50
CA GLU A 489 29.22 13.54 -17.92
C GLU A 489 30.10 13.76 -16.68
N GLU A 490 31.01 14.73 -16.72
CA GLU A 490 31.84 15.11 -15.58
C GLU A 490 31.00 15.67 -14.42
N ALA A 491 29.96 16.45 -14.71
CA ALA A 491 29.02 16.91 -13.70
C ALA A 491 28.25 15.76 -13.03
N HIS A 492 27.80 14.77 -13.82
CA HIS A 492 27.15 13.56 -13.30
C HIS A 492 28.09 12.76 -12.39
N HIS A 493 29.32 12.54 -12.84
CA HIS A 493 30.35 11.82 -12.08
C HIS A 493 30.67 12.53 -10.77
N ARG A 494 30.88 13.85 -10.82
CA ARG A 494 31.13 14.66 -9.62
C ARG A 494 30.00 14.53 -8.61
N PHE A 495 28.75 14.64 -9.05
CA PHE A 495 27.61 14.52 -8.16
C PHE A 495 27.56 13.15 -7.47
N VAL A 496 27.75 12.05 -8.22
CA VAL A 496 27.78 10.69 -7.67
C VAL A 496 28.86 10.55 -6.60
N LEU A 497 30.07 11.04 -6.86
CA LEU A 497 31.20 10.93 -5.93
C LEU A 497 30.99 11.78 -4.67
N VAL A 498 30.54 13.03 -4.81
CA VAL A 498 30.23 13.92 -3.66
C VAL A 498 29.10 13.35 -2.80
N SER A 499 28.17 12.62 -3.43
CA SER A 499 27.06 11.94 -2.75
C SER A 499 27.44 10.61 -2.09
N GLY A 500 28.74 10.24 -2.07
CA GLY A 500 29.22 9.00 -1.47
C GLY A 500 28.99 7.74 -2.32
N GLY A 501 28.64 7.91 -3.60
CA GLY A 501 28.41 6.82 -4.54
C GLY A 501 29.69 6.27 -5.19
N THR A 502 29.51 5.36 -6.15
CA THR A 502 30.58 4.68 -6.89
C THR A 502 30.40 4.84 -8.40
N LEU A 503 31.52 5.03 -9.10
CA LEU A 503 31.62 4.99 -10.57
C LEU A 503 32.22 3.67 -11.07
N ASN A 504 32.46 2.71 -10.17
CA ASN A 504 33.07 1.44 -10.53
C ASN A 504 32.10 0.60 -11.38
N LYS A 505 32.41 0.47 -12.68
CA LYS A 505 31.59 -0.28 -13.65
C LYS A 505 31.27 -1.71 -13.20
N SER A 506 32.23 -2.43 -12.61
CA SER A 506 32.00 -3.80 -12.14
C SER A 506 30.96 -3.89 -11.01
N GLN A 507 30.93 -2.90 -10.10
CA GLN A 507 29.94 -2.85 -9.02
C GLN A 507 28.55 -2.51 -9.55
N ILE A 508 28.48 -1.59 -10.51
CA ILE A 508 27.23 -1.19 -11.18
C ILE A 508 26.65 -2.37 -11.97
N GLU A 509 27.47 -3.04 -12.78
CA GLU A 509 27.07 -4.22 -13.56
C GLU A 509 26.63 -5.39 -12.66
N ALA A 510 27.31 -5.59 -11.52
CA ALA A 510 26.92 -6.60 -10.54
C ALA A 510 25.54 -6.30 -9.93
N PHE A 511 25.24 -5.03 -9.63
CA PHE A 511 23.92 -4.60 -9.18
C PHE A 511 22.85 -4.84 -10.24
N GLU A 512 23.10 -4.48 -11.49
CA GLU A 512 22.16 -4.72 -12.60
C GLU A 512 21.89 -6.22 -12.81
N LYS A 513 22.94 -7.04 -12.76
CA LYS A 513 22.84 -8.50 -12.88
C LYS A 513 22.02 -9.08 -11.71
N SER A 514 22.25 -8.61 -10.49
CA SER A 514 21.48 -9.01 -9.31
C SER A 514 20.00 -8.66 -9.46
N LEU A 515 19.67 -7.43 -9.88
CA LEU A 515 18.28 -7.02 -10.13
C LEU A 515 17.59 -7.84 -11.24
N LYS A 516 18.28 -8.10 -12.35
CA LYS A 516 17.74 -8.93 -13.44
C LYS A 516 17.47 -10.36 -12.96
N ASN A 517 18.39 -10.94 -12.19
CA ASN A 517 18.21 -12.26 -11.60
C ASN A 517 17.04 -12.28 -10.61
N ARG A 518 16.91 -11.25 -9.75
CA ARG A 518 15.79 -11.11 -8.81
C ARG A 518 14.45 -11.02 -9.53
N LYS A 519 14.33 -10.17 -10.56
CA LYS A 519 13.12 -10.07 -11.39
C LYS A 519 12.79 -11.38 -12.09
N LYS A 520 13.79 -12.07 -12.65
CA LYS A 520 13.59 -13.37 -13.31
C LYS A 520 13.10 -14.42 -12.32
N LYS A 521 13.69 -14.48 -11.12
CA LYS A 521 13.29 -15.39 -10.05
C LYS A 521 11.87 -15.08 -9.56
N GLN A 522 11.53 -13.81 -9.38
CA GLN A 522 10.19 -13.37 -9.00
C GLN A 522 9.15 -13.72 -10.08
N ALA A 523 9.45 -13.51 -11.35
CA ALA A 523 8.58 -13.91 -12.46
C ALA A 523 8.42 -15.43 -12.58
N GLN A 524 9.50 -16.20 -12.34
CA GLN A 524 9.45 -17.66 -12.30
C GLN A 524 8.60 -18.17 -11.13
N MET A 525 8.74 -17.59 -9.93
CA MET A 525 7.88 -17.90 -8.78
C MET A 525 6.41 -17.56 -9.05
N LEU A 526 6.13 -16.40 -9.64
CA LEU A 526 4.76 -16.01 -9.99
C LEU A 526 4.16 -16.96 -11.05
N ALA A 527 4.92 -17.32 -12.08
CA ALA A 527 4.47 -18.26 -13.11
C ALA A 527 4.29 -19.69 -12.55
N GLN A 528 5.13 -20.11 -11.60
CA GLN A 528 4.97 -21.39 -10.90
C GLN A 528 3.74 -21.35 -9.98
N LYS A 529 3.48 -20.22 -9.34
CA LYS A 529 2.28 -19.97 -8.53
C LYS A 529 1.01 -20.00 -9.38
N ASP A 530 0.99 -19.35 -10.54
CA ASP A 530 -0.16 -19.39 -11.47
C ASP A 530 -0.45 -20.82 -11.96
N LYS A 531 0.59 -21.64 -12.12
CA LYS A 531 0.43 -23.07 -12.45
C LYS A 531 -0.11 -23.90 -11.28
N LEU A 532 0.40 -23.68 -10.06
CA LEU A 532 -0.06 -24.40 -8.86
C LEU A 532 -1.46 -23.96 -8.40
N SER A 533 -1.82 -22.67 -8.52
CA SER A 533 -3.14 -22.16 -8.13
C SER A 533 -4.26 -22.72 -8.98
N ASN A 534 -3.96 -23.11 -10.22
CA ASN A 534 -4.92 -23.78 -11.11
C ASN A 534 -5.03 -25.30 -10.84
N GLN A 535 -4.17 -25.87 -9.99
CA GLN A 535 -4.11 -27.31 -9.70
C GLN A 535 -4.51 -27.67 -8.26
N LEU A 536 -4.57 -26.70 -7.34
CA LEU A 536 -4.85 -26.93 -5.92
C LEU A 536 -6.12 -26.21 -5.48
N ASN A 537 -7.09 -26.97 -4.98
CA ASN A 537 -8.33 -26.47 -4.35
C ASN A 537 -8.10 -25.85 -2.96
N ASP A 538 -6.84 -25.71 -2.50
CA ASP A 538 -6.50 -25.14 -1.19
C ASP A 538 -5.48 -23.99 -1.36
N HIS A 539 -5.99 -22.76 -1.31
CA HIS A 539 -5.25 -21.55 -1.68
C HIS A 539 -4.33 -21.02 -0.55
N SER A 540 -4.45 -21.53 0.68
CA SER A 540 -3.74 -21.02 1.87
C SER A 540 -2.27 -21.46 1.97
N ASP A 541 -1.89 -22.52 1.25
CA ASP A 541 -0.52 -23.04 1.28
C ASP A 541 0.44 -22.30 0.33
N SER A 542 -0.05 -21.45 -0.59
CA SER A 542 0.81 -20.78 -1.59
C SER A 542 1.81 -19.77 -0.98
N THR A 543 1.36 -18.98 -0.01
CA THR A 543 2.16 -17.94 0.68
C THR A 543 3.22 -18.57 1.62
N LEU A 544 2.80 -19.58 2.40
CA LEU A 544 3.71 -20.31 3.28
C LEU A 544 4.73 -21.13 2.46
N MET A 545 4.31 -21.77 1.37
CA MET A 545 5.20 -22.51 0.47
C MET A 545 6.28 -21.61 -0.17
N THR A 546 5.95 -20.37 -0.51
CA THR A 546 6.94 -19.40 -1.03
C THR A 546 8.01 -19.10 0.02
N THR A 547 7.60 -18.89 1.29
CA THR A 547 8.55 -18.75 2.41
C THR A 547 9.42 -19.99 2.56
N LYS A 548 8.82 -21.18 2.48
CA LYS A 548 9.51 -22.47 2.60
C LYS A 548 10.58 -22.64 1.52
N LEU A 549 10.27 -22.36 0.25
CA LEU A 549 11.23 -22.45 -0.85
C LEU A 549 12.43 -21.52 -0.66
N LEU A 550 12.20 -20.30 -0.15
CA LEU A 550 13.27 -19.34 0.11
C LEU A 550 14.11 -19.71 1.35
N LEU A 551 13.51 -20.39 2.34
CA LEU A 551 14.24 -20.97 3.47
C LEU A 551 15.12 -22.15 3.04
N GLU A 552 14.65 -22.99 2.11
CA GLU A 552 15.42 -24.11 1.56
C GLU A 552 16.67 -23.63 0.80
N GLU A 553 16.66 -22.39 0.29
CA GLU A 553 17.84 -21.72 -0.29
C GLU A 553 18.78 -21.10 0.75
N SER A 554 18.53 -21.30 2.05
CA SER A 554 19.33 -20.79 3.18
C SER A 554 19.43 -19.27 3.25
N LEU A 555 18.43 -18.54 2.75
CA LEU A 555 18.37 -17.08 2.85
C LEU A 555 18.06 -16.63 4.29
N THR A 556 18.59 -15.46 4.66
CA THR A 556 18.28 -14.79 5.93
C THR A 556 16.86 -14.23 5.92
N ILE A 557 16.28 -13.98 7.10
CA ILE A 557 14.94 -13.37 7.22
C ILE A 557 14.87 -12.02 6.50
N ALA A 558 15.93 -11.20 6.58
CA ALA A 558 16.00 -9.91 5.90
C ALA A 558 15.98 -10.07 4.37
N GLU A 559 16.74 -11.02 3.81
CA GLU A 559 16.75 -11.30 2.38
C GLU A 559 15.43 -11.88 1.89
N ILE A 560 14.82 -12.77 2.68
CA ILE A 560 13.48 -13.31 2.39
C ILE A 560 12.45 -12.17 2.40
N ALA A 561 12.48 -11.30 3.42
CA ALA A 561 11.60 -10.14 3.54
C ALA A 561 11.76 -9.18 2.36
N GLU A 562 13.00 -8.84 1.99
CA GLU A 562 13.31 -7.96 0.87
C GLU A 562 12.88 -8.59 -0.47
N SER A 563 13.17 -9.88 -0.68
CA SER A 563 12.82 -10.59 -1.92
C SER A 563 11.31 -10.68 -2.11
N ARG A 564 10.56 -10.76 -1.02
CA ARG A 564 9.10 -10.87 -1.00
C ARG A 564 8.39 -9.52 -0.89
N GLY A 565 9.10 -8.46 -0.51
CA GLY A 565 8.50 -7.16 -0.22
C GLY A 565 7.57 -7.19 0.99
N LEU A 566 7.86 -8.03 1.98
CA LEU A 566 7.13 -8.16 3.24
C LEU A 566 7.96 -7.61 4.41
N ALA A 567 7.32 -7.36 5.55
CA ALA A 567 8.04 -7.06 6.79
C ALA A 567 8.75 -8.32 7.31
N GLN A 568 9.90 -8.15 7.98
CA GLN A 568 10.62 -9.27 8.60
C GLN A 568 9.76 -10.00 9.64
N SER A 569 8.90 -9.28 10.37
CA SER A 569 7.93 -9.84 11.32
C SER A 569 6.96 -10.81 10.64
N THR A 570 6.46 -10.48 9.44
CA THR A 570 5.60 -11.35 8.63
C THR A 570 6.31 -12.64 8.25
N ILE A 571 7.58 -12.54 7.82
CA ILE A 571 8.41 -13.70 7.48
C ILE A 571 8.61 -14.61 8.70
N MET A 572 8.91 -14.05 9.87
CA MET A 572 9.04 -14.82 11.11
C MET A 572 7.72 -15.52 11.47
N GLY A 573 6.58 -14.86 11.31
CA GLY A 573 5.26 -15.46 11.48
C GLY A 573 5.02 -16.65 10.53
N HIS A 574 5.46 -16.53 9.27
CA HIS A 574 5.40 -17.63 8.32
C HIS A 574 6.31 -18.79 8.71
N ILE A 575 7.55 -18.53 9.14
CA ILE A 575 8.48 -19.56 9.62
C ILE A 575 7.89 -20.31 10.81
N ALA A 576 7.34 -19.60 11.79
CA ALA A 576 6.71 -20.21 12.97
C ALA A 576 5.49 -21.07 12.59
N ARG A 577 4.65 -20.62 11.64
CA ARG A 577 3.55 -21.43 11.10
C ARG A 577 4.06 -22.65 10.33
N LEU A 578 5.11 -22.49 9.52
CA LEU A 578 5.73 -23.58 8.76
C LEU A 578 6.37 -24.62 9.68
N LYS A 579 7.08 -24.22 10.74
CA LYS A 579 7.72 -25.13 11.69
C LYS A 579 6.67 -25.94 12.48
N ARG A 580 5.54 -25.33 12.84
CA ARG A 580 4.38 -26.06 13.42
C ARG A 580 3.77 -27.06 12.45
N LYS A 581 3.65 -26.72 11.17
CA LYS A 581 3.10 -27.61 10.12
C LYS A 581 4.11 -28.69 9.68
N HIS A 582 5.39 -28.39 9.71
CA HIS A 582 6.51 -29.21 9.24
C HIS A 582 7.65 -29.11 10.26
N PRO A 583 7.67 -29.97 11.30
CA PRO A 583 8.73 -29.98 12.32
C PRO A 583 10.13 -30.12 11.71
N ASP A 584 10.24 -30.86 10.60
CA ASP A 584 11.50 -31.08 9.86
C ASP A 584 11.90 -29.92 8.93
N LEU A 585 11.23 -28.76 9.01
CA LEU A 585 11.58 -27.58 8.20
C LEU A 585 13.05 -27.20 8.45
N ASN A 586 13.82 -27.13 7.36
CA ASN A 586 15.20 -26.66 7.39
C ASN A 586 15.24 -25.14 7.58
N CYS A 587 15.39 -24.71 8.82
CA CYS A 587 15.58 -23.32 9.21
C CYS A 587 16.77 -23.14 10.18
N GLU A 588 17.64 -24.14 10.28
CA GLU A 588 18.74 -24.17 11.26
C GLU A 588 19.76 -23.05 11.03
N HIS A 589 19.90 -22.58 9.78
CA HIS A 589 20.74 -21.43 9.43
C HIS A 589 20.25 -20.11 10.05
N LEU A 590 19.01 -20.06 10.56
CA LEU A 590 18.42 -18.93 11.27
C LEU A 590 18.51 -19.06 12.80
N ARG A 591 19.09 -20.15 13.32
CA ARG A 591 19.12 -20.41 14.76
C ARG A 591 19.96 -19.35 15.48
N PRO A 592 19.41 -18.66 16.51
CA PRO A 592 20.19 -17.77 17.36
C PRO A 592 21.33 -18.49 18.08
N ASP A 593 22.31 -17.74 18.58
CA ASP A 593 23.42 -18.33 19.32
C ASP A 593 22.95 -19.01 20.63
N VAL A 594 23.76 -19.95 21.11
CA VAL A 594 23.42 -20.78 22.28
C VAL A 594 23.15 -19.94 23.53
N LEU A 595 23.91 -18.87 23.76
CA LEU A 595 23.70 -18.02 24.94
C LEU A 595 22.36 -17.29 24.89
N THR A 596 21.96 -16.84 23.70
CA THR A 596 20.64 -16.23 23.47
C THR A 596 19.52 -17.24 23.69
N LEU A 597 19.66 -18.47 23.19
CA LEU A 597 18.67 -19.53 23.39
C LEU A 597 18.52 -19.90 24.87
N ASP A 598 19.63 -20.09 25.59
CA ASP A 598 19.63 -20.45 27.01
C ASP A 598 18.93 -19.37 27.85
N LYS A 599 19.24 -18.09 27.60
CA LYS A 599 18.60 -16.96 28.29
C LYS A 599 17.09 -16.91 28.05
N VAL A 600 16.67 -17.06 26.79
CA VAL A 600 15.24 -17.04 26.44
C VAL A 600 14.52 -18.27 27.03
N SER A 601 15.16 -19.44 27.04
CA SER A 601 14.60 -20.66 27.65
C SER A 601 14.40 -20.48 29.16
N GLU A 602 15.41 -19.97 29.87
CA GLU A 602 15.33 -19.68 31.31
C GLU A 602 14.21 -18.69 31.62
N ALA A 603 14.06 -17.64 30.80
CA ALA A 603 12.98 -16.66 30.93
C ALA A 603 11.60 -17.30 30.75
N VAL A 604 11.44 -18.14 29.72
CA VAL A 604 10.20 -18.86 29.44
C VAL A 604 9.84 -19.78 30.59
N GLU A 605 10.78 -20.59 31.08
CA GLU A 605 10.55 -21.51 32.20
C GLU A 605 10.14 -20.77 33.47
N ALA A 606 10.80 -19.65 33.78
CA ALA A 606 10.46 -18.81 34.94
C ALA A 606 9.03 -18.25 34.84
N ILE A 607 8.65 -17.71 33.67
CA ILE A 607 7.32 -17.12 33.45
C ILE A 607 6.22 -18.20 33.46
N VAL A 608 6.50 -19.38 32.92
CA VAL A 608 5.58 -20.54 33.00
C VAL A 608 5.40 -20.99 34.44
N ALA A 609 6.47 -21.01 35.24
CA ALA A 609 6.42 -21.39 36.65
C ALA A 609 5.64 -20.35 37.50
N GLU A 610 5.70 -19.07 37.15
CA GLU A 610 4.93 -18.01 37.81
C GLU A 610 3.42 -18.15 37.60
N ALA A 611 3.00 -18.72 36.47
CA ALA A 611 1.59 -18.98 36.13
C ALA A 611 0.66 -17.75 36.26
N ASP A 612 1.19 -16.53 36.07
CA ASP A 612 0.39 -15.30 36.06
C ASP A 612 -0.44 -15.23 34.77
N PRO A 613 -1.79 -15.25 34.84
CA PRO A 613 -2.66 -15.16 33.67
C PRO A 613 -2.40 -13.94 32.77
N ASN A 614 -1.86 -12.85 33.29
CA ASN A 614 -1.56 -11.65 32.50
C ASN A 614 -0.42 -11.87 31.50
N ASN A 615 0.47 -12.83 31.77
CA ASN A 615 1.63 -13.13 30.93
C ASN A 615 1.30 -13.98 29.71
N PHE A 616 0.09 -14.53 29.62
CA PHE A 616 -0.34 -15.44 28.56
C PHE A 616 -1.49 -14.85 27.73
N GLN A 617 -1.60 -15.29 26.48
CA GLN A 617 -2.72 -15.02 25.59
C GLN A 617 -3.95 -15.81 26.06
N ALA A 618 -5.14 -15.20 25.97
CA ALA A 618 -6.38 -15.89 26.31
C ALA A 618 -6.62 -17.03 25.31
N GLN A 619 -6.71 -18.28 25.78
CA GLN A 619 -7.11 -19.39 24.92
C GLN A 619 -8.63 -19.32 24.67
N PRO A 620 -9.12 -19.66 23.47
CA PRO A 620 -10.54 -19.81 23.24
C PRO A 620 -11.10 -20.92 24.13
N ASN A 621 -12.21 -20.65 24.81
CA ASN A 621 -12.90 -21.65 25.63
C ASN A 621 -13.24 -22.88 24.77
N VAL A 622 -12.60 -24.01 25.06
CA VAL A 622 -13.02 -25.31 24.50
C VAL A 622 -14.29 -25.72 25.24
N GLU A 623 -15.44 -25.58 24.58
CA GLU A 623 -16.71 -26.06 25.12
C GLU A 623 -16.62 -27.56 25.42
N SER A 624 -17.02 -27.90 26.64
CA SER A 624 -17.17 -29.28 27.10
C SER A 624 -18.38 -29.92 26.42
N THR A 625 -18.17 -30.57 25.27
CA THR A 625 -19.13 -31.57 24.81
C THR A 625 -18.94 -32.84 25.65
N GLY A 626 -19.91 -33.09 26.54
CA GLY A 626 -19.95 -34.28 27.37
C GLY A 626 -20.18 -35.53 26.52
N THR A 627 -19.31 -36.53 26.67
CA THR A 627 -19.59 -37.84 27.28
C THR A 627 -18.50 -38.82 26.85
N ALA A 628 -17.55 -39.10 27.74
CA ALA A 628 -16.89 -40.40 27.91
C ALA A 628 -15.81 -40.26 28.98
N ALA A 629 -16.00 -40.97 30.09
CA ALA A 629 -15.02 -41.10 31.14
C ALA A 629 -13.82 -41.92 30.65
N SER A 630 -12.72 -41.26 30.32
CA SER A 630 -11.38 -41.82 30.46
C SER A 630 -10.37 -40.67 30.59
N THR A 631 -9.69 -40.63 31.73
CA THR A 631 -8.44 -39.93 32.05
C THR A 631 -8.13 -38.65 31.26
N LYS A 632 -8.85 -37.54 31.52
CA LYS A 632 -8.42 -36.19 31.09
C LYS A 632 -7.36 -35.66 32.06
N GLN A 633 -6.08 -35.69 31.67
CA GLN A 633 -5.13 -34.70 32.17
C GLN A 633 -5.67 -33.32 31.77
N ALA A 634 -5.97 -32.46 32.75
CA ALA A 634 -6.25 -31.06 32.47
C ALA A 634 -5.00 -30.46 31.79
N MET A 635 -5.10 -30.03 30.53
CA MET A 635 -4.01 -29.30 29.88
C MET A 635 -3.76 -28.03 30.69
N ASN A 636 -2.52 -27.84 31.13
CA ASN A 636 -2.08 -26.62 31.79
C ASN A 636 -2.26 -25.43 30.81
N PRO A 637 -3.02 -24.37 31.13
CA PRO A 637 -3.23 -23.23 30.23
C PRO A 637 -1.98 -22.35 30.06
N PHE A 638 -0.99 -22.51 30.95
CA PHE A 638 0.27 -21.77 30.97
C PHE A 638 1.33 -22.54 30.18
N THR A 639 1.21 -22.50 28.84
CA THR A 639 2.16 -23.14 27.93
C THR A 639 3.07 -22.10 27.28
N LYS A 640 4.28 -22.51 26.89
CA LYS A 640 5.20 -21.68 26.11
C LYS A 640 4.56 -21.06 24.85
N ASP A 641 3.70 -21.81 24.18
CA ASP A 641 2.98 -21.36 22.97
C ASP A 641 1.96 -20.24 23.25
N SER A 642 1.53 -20.07 24.50
CA SER A 642 0.59 -19.03 24.91
C SER A 642 1.27 -17.82 25.58
N ILE A 643 2.59 -17.81 25.79
CA ILE A 643 3.29 -16.68 26.42
C ILE A 643 3.28 -15.43 25.52
N LYS A 644 3.02 -14.27 26.11
CA LYS A 644 3.23 -12.97 25.46
C LYS A 644 4.72 -12.65 25.43
N LEU A 645 5.21 -12.02 24.36
CA LEU A 645 6.64 -11.69 24.23
C LEU A 645 7.13 -10.71 25.29
N ARG A 646 6.26 -9.78 25.74
CA ARG A 646 6.62 -8.71 26.67
C ARG A 646 7.14 -9.21 28.02
N PRO A 647 6.48 -10.16 28.70
CA PRO A 647 7.03 -10.82 29.90
C PRO A 647 8.45 -11.36 29.72
N ILE A 648 8.74 -12.01 28.59
CA ILE A 648 10.07 -12.57 28.31
C ILE A 648 11.09 -11.43 28.16
N TYR A 649 10.73 -10.40 27.40
CA TYR A 649 11.58 -9.22 27.18
C TYR A 649 11.89 -8.47 28.49
N GLU A 650 10.89 -8.30 29.36
CA GLU A 650 11.04 -7.67 30.68
C GLU A 650 11.90 -8.52 31.61
N TYR A 651 11.71 -9.85 31.63
CA TYR A 651 12.55 -10.77 32.41
C TYR A 651 14.02 -10.71 31.99
N LEU A 652 14.26 -10.60 30.67
CA LEU A 652 15.59 -10.47 30.08
C LEU A 652 16.22 -9.07 30.27
N LYS A 653 15.53 -8.15 30.95
CA LYS A 653 15.98 -6.77 31.20
C LYS A 653 16.38 -6.05 29.92
N GLU A 654 15.60 -6.25 28.85
CA GLU A 654 15.76 -5.53 27.58
C GLU A 654 17.11 -5.84 26.87
N GLN A 655 17.83 -6.91 27.27
CA GLN A 655 19.12 -7.26 26.66
C GLN A 655 19.00 -7.96 25.30
N ILE A 656 17.83 -8.52 24.99
CA ILE A 656 17.54 -9.26 23.76
C ILE A 656 16.28 -8.66 23.16
N ASP A 657 16.34 -8.26 21.89
CA ASP A 657 15.22 -7.64 21.21
C ASP A 657 14.08 -8.62 20.90
N TYR A 658 12.87 -8.09 20.68
CA TYR A 658 11.67 -8.89 20.42
C TYR A 658 11.77 -9.82 19.22
N ASN A 659 12.50 -9.44 18.17
CA ASN A 659 12.64 -10.27 16.98
C ASN A 659 13.55 -11.46 17.26
N THR A 660 14.65 -11.22 18.00
CA THR A 660 15.55 -12.28 18.47
C THR A 660 14.83 -13.22 19.45
N ILE A 661 14.00 -12.70 20.37
CA ILE A 661 13.15 -13.52 21.25
C ILE A 661 12.17 -14.36 20.42
N ARG A 662 11.45 -13.74 19.47
CA ARG A 662 10.47 -14.43 18.61
C ARG A 662 11.12 -15.53 17.77
N LEU A 663 12.33 -15.30 17.30
CA LEU A 663 13.12 -16.29 16.56
C LEU A 663 13.60 -17.42 17.49
N ALA A 664 14.12 -17.10 18.67
CA ALA A 664 14.56 -18.07 19.67
C ALA A 664 13.43 -19.03 20.10
N LEU A 665 12.21 -18.50 20.27
CA LEU A 665 11.03 -19.31 20.60
C LEU A 665 10.69 -20.40 19.56
N ILE A 666 11.18 -20.28 18.32
CA ILE A 666 11.02 -21.30 17.27
C ILE A 666 11.95 -22.52 17.52
N PHE A 667 13.06 -22.33 18.24
CA PHE A 667 14.14 -23.32 18.41
C PHE A 667 14.31 -23.87 19.82
N ILE A 668 13.66 -23.25 20.80
CA ILE A 668 13.55 -23.81 22.14
C ILE A 668 12.47 -24.90 22.06
N ASP A 669 12.54 -25.93 22.89
CA ASP A 669 11.50 -26.97 23.01
C ASP A 669 10.50 -26.68 24.13
#